data_AF-A0AA97MVK1-F1
#
_entry.id   AF-A0AA97MVK1-F1
#
_cell.length_a   1.000
_cell.length_b   1.000
_cell.length_c   1.000
_cell.angle_alpha   90.00
_cell.angle_beta   90.00
_cell.angle_gamma   90.00
#
_symmetry.space_group_name_H-M   'P 1'
#
loop_
_entity.id
_entity.type
_entity.pdbx_description
1 polymer ?
#
loop_
_entity_poly.entity_id
_entity_poly.type
_entity_poly.pdbx_seq_one_letter_code
_entity_poly.pdbx_strand_id
1 'polypeptide(L)'
;RALKSNVLVTLVRVEYNGAVLGDSSKTDVLPDGTAEYSFTTSFECSPDGPNSLDIIAQKPLLLTVLEVGPKEKKKQEKIVPLGQAVVDLLPLLQGERSLKVSAPLYAVSASPSERLHPEAMGGLEVTVSTKEPLLSATRFSSGNLLSITLEAAYSVPEAFATEAQQNYMACLQIPAAGEKESLLLFRNGILKADGEKEPLPRPKNWPLGNILAPGALSIPNSFIVGGPYEDEDGELTKSEHREFRIQAESMKRIVWDMEKRCYLDAAAVAVLQKRIAECRCWPVELCRMSVASAGKGKTSKGDKGDEDKQISFHGVAYVNMLPLLCPGVKQIRGAFRVFSYQDSEVFEKTKIQHSIFRDLRSRLSLTKEVLGASPISKAVPSKTQKEEKDSSRTVRSREAHCTMAALISLCQHWLQPARHREQCLSPQQYSEAGTFLVMEIKLDKALVPKRLREELTRRVKEMIPSRPTLPRRTEGARKAVEDYHKRVTSVAVAILSEYHELFGKQLPDQGAIDPETLEEQKRQLNYELNTSGKYFAFKEQLKYSVVKIVREKYLKTTAFESQEQLQAFLSELYVYLVDHMHIALNRLLSGEDVSSGPPSCTTREQLWLFACEAEANRDFKLASLYHQQRIAQDQRNIQSWLDYGAFCLLHEDTTKAQECFQQALSLDPQDIQSLLLCGIVSVMLQHYEEAEVFFEDACCLEPSSIVVWTLSGLFYELQSNNIQAERNFREAKKLLKAQLDKERRILEAAEGGEGKKPSSPSTDPEKCLPGNGQTQEVPWNQAGGAWSCVGCGEWWKKRRISKRRSTKGKGRRWGLSCSGSRNKSPTLGLTETCFLAAPCPAPGPQQPPCTIFMKTVEFLMKVNAVQFVHKALAHELLSLQGGPTCAYYLALAWTYLQQEDLPKCEECLREAVQIDPVNPNVWAQKGHLCYLKRDFDNAKDCYERVISFVEDAVDIHIVYLHLGSIYLEEKEYGRAKQIYLLACDNSASCLTWLGVGIACYRLEELEEAEDALSEANALNNANAEVWGYLALICLQGGRQLEAEQCYKYTVKV
;
A
#
# COMPACT_ATOMS: atom_id res chain seq x y z
N ARG A 1 -69.97 25.90 36.33
CA ARG A 1 -69.33 24.80 37.09
C ARG A 1 -67.87 24.75 36.63
N ALA A 2 -66.90 24.69 37.54
CA ALA A 2 -65.49 24.71 37.15
C ALA A 2 -65.11 23.45 36.36
N LEU A 3 -64.22 23.60 35.37
CA LEU A 3 -63.49 22.45 34.83
C LEU A 3 -62.57 21.94 35.95
N LYS A 4 -62.60 20.62 36.20
CA LYS A 4 -61.51 19.98 36.94
C LYS A 4 -60.31 19.91 36.00
N SER A 5 -59.21 20.56 36.36
CA SER A 5 -57.90 20.15 35.89
C SER A 5 -57.67 18.72 36.39
N ASN A 6 -57.63 17.75 35.49
CA ASN A 6 -57.19 16.40 35.83
C ASN A 6 -55.69 16.44 36.07
N VAL A 7 -55.30 16.62 37.33
CA VAL A 7 -53.91 16.38 37.76
C VAL A 7 -53.61 14.91 37.52
N LEU A 8 -52.70 14.64 36.59
CA LEU A 8 -52.24 13.29 36.30
C LEU A 8 -51.25 12.88 37.39
N VAL A 9 -51.54 11.77 38.05
CA VAL A 9 -50.67 11.17 39.07
C VAL A 9 -49.87 10.07 38.41
N THR A 10 -48.55 10.24 38.33
CA THR A 10 -47.63 9.31 37.67
C THR A 10 -46.65 8.69 38.65
N LEU A 11 -46.10 7.53 38.28
CA LEU A 11 -44.92 6.96 38.91
C LEU A 11 -44.03 6.29 37.85
N VAL A 12 -42.74 6.19 38.12
CA VAL A 12 -41.76 5.48 37.28
C VAL A 12 -41.43 4.14 37.92
N ARG A 13 -41.64 3.06 37.17
CA ARG A 13 -41.14 1.72 37.51
C ARG A 13 -39.81 1.48 36.80
N VAL A 14 -38.81 1.01 37.55
CA VAL A 14 -37.50 0.59 37.03
C VAL A 14 -37.44 -0.93 36.99
N GLU A 15 -37.16 -1.50 35.82
CA GLU A 15 -37.00 -2.95 35.64
C GLU A 15 -35.66 -3.26 34.97
N TYR A 16 -35.00 -4.33 35.41
CA TYR A 16 -33.78 -4.85 34.78
C TYR A 16 -33.84 -6.37 34.72
N ASN A 17 -33.43 -6.95 33.59
CA ASN A 17 -33.31 -8.41 33.41
C ASN A 17 -34.61 -9.22 33.65
N GLY A 18 -35.77 -8.57 33.73
CA GLY A 18 -37.07 -9.18 34.08
C GLY A 18 -37.42 -9.12 35.58
N ALA A 19 -36.60 -8.48 36.40
CA ALA A 19 -36.90 -8.15 37.79
C ALA A 19 -37.25 -6.67 37.95
N VAL A 20 -38.25 -6.37 38.79
CA VAL A 20 -38.57 -4.98 39.17
C VAL A 20 -37.57 -4.53 40.23
N LEU A 21 -36.80 -3.49 39.93
CA LEU A 21 -35.82 -2.88 40.85
C LEU A 21 -36.46 -1.86 41.81
N GLY A 22 -37.65 -1.37 41.48
CA GLY A 22 -38.49 -0.57 42.36
C GLY A 22 -39.37 0.42 41.61
N ASP A 23 -40.31 1.01 42.35
CA ASP A 23 -41.24 2.05 41.90
C ASP A 23 -40.91 3.36 42.60
N SER A 24 -41.00 4.48 41.89
CA SER A 24 -40.87 5.83 42.48
C SER A 24 -42.03 6.14 43.43
N SER A 25 -41.88 7.23 44.19
CA SER A 25 -43.03 7.94 44.74
C SER A 25 -44.03 8.29 43.63
N LYS A 26 -45.31 8.33 43.98
CA LYS A 26 -46.35 8.94 43.14
C LYS A 26 -46.15 10.45 43.13
N THR A 27 -46.06 11.05 41.95
CA THR A 27 -45.83 12.49 41.75
C THR A 27 -46.98 13.06 40.94
N ASP A 28 -47.42 14.28 41.29
CA ASP A 28 -48.38 15.05 40.50
C ASP A 28 -47.63 15.73 39.34
N VAL A 29 -48.09 15.55 38.10
CA VAL A 29 -47.50 16.23 36.92
C VAL A 29 -47.82 17.73 36.98
N LEU A 30 -46.79 18.56 36.81
CA LEU A 30 -46.90 20.02 36.86
C LEU A 30 -47.62 20.60 35.63
N PRO A 31 -48.15 21.85 35.70
CA PRO A 31 -48.89 22.46 34.58
C PRO A 31 -48.07 22.72 33.30
N ASP A 32 -46.74 22.63 33.38
CA ASP A 32 -45.81 22.69 32.25
C ASP A 32 -45.49 21.31 31.62
N GLY A 33 -46.06 20.24 32.17
CA GLY A 33 -45.84 18.85 31.73
C GLY A 33 -44.64 18.15 32.40
N THR A 34 -43.91 18.82 33.30
CA THR A 34 -42.76 18.24 34.01
C THR A 34 -43.17 17.45 35.26
N ALA A 35 -42.31 16.53 35.69
CA ALA A 35 -42.46 15.79 36.95
C ALA A 35 -41.09 15.32 37.46
N GLU A 36 -40.74 15.66 38.70
CA GLU A 36 -39.51 15.21 39.34
C GLU A 36 -39.75 13.91 40.13
N TYR A 37 -38.96 12.87 39.85
CA TYR A 37 -39.03 11.58 40.52
C TYR A 37 -37.77 11.35 41.36
N SER A 38 -37.79 11.79 42.62
CA SER A 38 -36.68 11.62 43.57
C SER A 38 -36.55 10.15 44.00
N PHE A 39 -35.96 9.32 43.16
CA PHE A 39 -35.83 7.88 43.33
C PHE A 39 -34.40 7.39 43.06
N THR A 40 -33.99 6.32 43.73
CA THR A 40 -32.69 5.66 43.51
C THR A 40 -32.84 4.19 43.83
N THR A 41 -32.33 3.32 42.95
CA THR A 41 -32.26 1.87 43.16
C THR A 41 -30.93 1.33 42.63
N SER A 42 -30.57 0.12 43.03
CA SER A 42 -29.29 -0.52 42.70
C SER A 42 -29.46 -2.03 42.62
N PHE A 43 -28.78 -2.67 41.67
CA PHE A 43 -28.66 -4.13 41.57
C PHE A 43 -27.20 -4.53 41.65
N GLU A 44 -26.94 -5.76 42.10
CA GLU A 44 -25.58 -6.32 42.12
C GLU A 44 -25.22 -6.92 40.75
N CYS A 45 -23.97 -6.71 40.34
CA CYS A 45 -23.32 -7.29 39.17
C CYS A 45 -22.22 -8.25 39.66
N SER A 46 -22.29 -9.52 39.28
CA SER A 46 -21.31 -10.54 39.64
C SER A 46 -21.20 -11.58 38.51
N PRO A 47 -20.01 -12.14 38.24
CA PRO A 47 -19.76 -12.95 37.04
C PRO A 47 -20.64 -14.19 36.95
N ASP A 48 -20.87 -14.88 38.07
CA ASP A 48 -21.74 -16.06 38.18
C ASP A 48 -23.16 -15.73 38.71
N GLY A 49 -23.50 -14.44 38.82
CA GLY A 49 -24.82 -13.98 39.28
C GLY A 49 -25.84 -13.84 38.16
N PRO A 50 -27.10 -13.47 38.50
CA PRO A 50 -28.15 -13.26 37.50
C PRO A 50 -27.85 -12.10 36.54
N ASN A 51 -26.97 -11.16 36.93
CA ASN A 51 -26.58 -9.98 36.15
C ASN A 51 -25.08 -10.04 35.83
N SER A 52 -24.68 -10.98 34.98
CA SER A 52 -23.30 -11.10 34.50
C SER A 52 -22.95 -10.01 33.47
N LEU A 53 -21.66 -9.85 33.14
CA LEU A 53 -21.17 -8.85 32.18
C LEU A 53 -21.82 -9.00 30.79
N ASP A 54 -22.05 -10.24 30.33
CA ASP A 54 -22.75 -10.51 29.06
C ASP A 54 -24.22 -10.08 29.09
N ILE A 55 -24.87 -10.17 30.25
CA ILE A 55 -26.26 -9.74 30.43
C ILE A 55 -26.34 -8.20 30.45
N ILE A 56 -25.33 -7.52 31.00
CA ILE A 56 -25.17 -6.06 30.93
C ILE A 56 -24.91 -5.60 29.49
N ALA A 57 -24.16 -6.38 28.70
CA ALA A 57 -23.96 -6.09 27.28
C ALA A 57 -25.24 -6.30 26.44
N GLN A 58 -26.10 -7.28 26.80
CA GLN A 58 -27.26 -7.70 25.98
C GLN A 58 -28.61 -7.08 26.39
N LYS A 59 -28.74 -6.53 27.59
CA LYS A 59 -30.02 -6.04 28.12
C LYS A 59 -29.89 -4.60 28.64
N PRO A 60 -30.77 -3.68 28.21
CA PRO A 60 -30.82 -2.33 28.74
C PRO A 60 -31.58 -2.29 30.07
N LEU A 61 -31.51 -1.13 30.73
CA LEU A 61 -32.42 -0.75 31.81
C LEU A 61 -33.76 -0.29 31.21
N LEU A 62 -34.88 -0.81 31.74
CA LEU A 62 -36.23 -0.45 31.30
C LEU A 62 -36.88 0.49 32.31
N LEU A 63 -37.47 1.58 31.82
CA LEU A 63 -38.17 2.58 32.61
C LEU A 63 -39.60 2.70 32.09
N THR A 64 -40.60 2.38 32.92
CA THR A 64 -42.02 2.45 32.54
C THR A 64 -42.72 3.54 33.35
N VAL A 65 -43.30 4.53 32.67
CA VAL A 65 -44.13 5.56 33.30
C VAL A 65 -45.57 5.03 33.38
N LEU A 66 -46.13 5.00 34.59
CA LEU A 66 -47.43 4.45 34.91
C LEU A 66 -48.37 5.56 35.43
N GLU A 67 -49.55 5.70 34.82
CA GLU A 67 -50.67 6.50 35.35
C GLU A 67 -51.33 5.77 36.52
N VAL A 68 -51.69 6.51 37.57
CA VAL A 68 -52.45 6.00 38.72
C VAL A 68 -53.86 6.56 38.72
N GLY A 69 -54.82 5.77 38.23
CA GLY A 69 -56.22 6.17 38.18
C GLY A 69 -56.88 6.35 39.56
N PRO A 70 -57.96 7.15 39.65
CA PRO A 70 -58.59 7.52 40.93
C PRO A 70 -59.14 6.32 41.70
N LYS A 71 -58.91 6.33 43.02
CA LYS A 71 -59.16 5.20 43.92
C LYS A 71 -60.64 5.02 44.29
N GLU A 72 -61.39 4.29 43.49
CA GLU A 72 -62.77 3.90 43.81
C GLU A 72 -62.86 3.06 45.09
N LYS A 73 -63.79 3.39 45.99
CA LYS A 73 -64.02 2.65 47.24
C LYS A 73 -64.51 1.22 46.93
N LYS A 74 -63.61 0.23 47.09
CA LYS A 74 -63.76 -1.24 46.91
C LYS A 74 -63.19 -1.86 45.61
N LYS A 75 -62.36 -1.17 44.83
CA LYS A 75 -61.50 -1.80 43.80
C LYS A 75 -60.02 -1.52 44.05
N GLN A 76 -59.14 -2.32 43.45
CA GLN A 76 -57.71 -1.97 43.35
C GLN A 76 -57.56 -0.72 42.46
N GLU A 77 -56.50 0.05 42.71
CA GLU A 77 -56.16 1.22 41.88
C GLU A 77 -55.87 0.77 40.44
N LYS A 78 -56.51 1.42 39.45
CA LYS A 78 -56.26 1.11 38.04
C LYS A 78 -54.96 1.80 37.63
N ILE A 79 -53.88 1.02 37.57
CA ILE A 79 -52.58 1.45 37.07
C ILE A 79 -52.51 1.15 35.57
N VAL A 80 -52.08 2.11 34.75
CA VAL A 80 -52.02 1.98 33.28
C VAL A 80 -50.64 2.46 32.78
N PRO A 81 -49.94 1.72 31.91
CA PRO A 81 -48.71 2.22 31.31
C PRO A 81 -48.99 3.34 30.31
N LEU A 82 -48.35 4.49 30.50
CA LEU A 82 -48.37 5.62 29.57
C LEU A 82 -47.28 5.47 28.51
N GLY A 83 -46.06 5.14 28.94
CA GLY A 83 -44.92 5.02 28.06
C GLY A 83 -43.73 4.30 28.65
N GLN A 84 -42.76 3.95 27.79
CA GLN A 84 -41.50 3.33 28.16
C GLN A 84 -40.30 4.07 27.56
N ALA A 85 -39.23 4.15 28.35
CA ALA A 85 -37.92 4.65 27.97
C ALA A 85 -36.86 3.58 28.30
N VAL A 86 -35.71 3.63 27.61
CA VAL A 86 -34.71 2.57 27.63
C VAL A 86 -33.31 3.18 27.72
N VAL A 87 -32.47 2.64 28.60
CA VAL A 87 -31.09 3.11 28.79
C VAL A 87 -30.10 1.99 28.52
N ASP A 88 -29.21 2.21 27.56
CA ASP A 88 -28.09 1.32 27.25
C ASP A 88 -27.00 1.43 28.33
N LEU A 89 -26.53 0.28 28.84
CA LEU A 89 -25.52 0.22 29.90
C LEU A 89 -24.09 0.01 29.37
N LEU A 90 -23.92 -0.10 28.05
CA LEU A 90 -22.64 -0.37 27.40
C LEU A 90 -21.48 0.58 27.79
N PRO A 91 -21.68 1.91 27.98
CA PRO A 91 -20.57 2.81 28.33
C PRO A 91 -19.86 2.44 29.65
N LEU A 92 -20.59 1.83 30.59
CA LEU A 92 -20.03 1.34 31.87
C LEU A 92 -19.11 0.12 31.68
N LEU A 93 -19.31 -0.67 30.61
CA LEU A 93 -18.39 -1.74 30.19
C LEU A 93 -17.21 -1.19 29.38
N GLN A 94 -17.36 -0.03 28.73
CA GLN A 94 -16.27 0.67 28.04
C GLN A 94 -15.36 1.47 28.99
N GLY A 95 -15.67 1.51 30.29
CA GLY A 95 -14.82 2.04 31.36
C GLY A 95 -15.36 3.29 32.07
N GLU A 96 -16.53 3.80 31.68
CA GLU A 96 -17.17 4.93 32.36
C GLU A 96 -17.65 4.53 33.78
N ARG A 97 -17.61 5.49 34.71
CA ARG A 97 -18.11 5.32 36.09
C ARG A 97 -19.49 5.95 36.32
N SER A 98 -19.91 6.86 35.45
CA SER A 98 -21.14 7.64 35.59
C SER A 98 -21.62 8.10 34.22
N LEU A 99 -22.82 7.67 33.85
CA LEU A 99 -23.48 7.91 32.58
C LEU A 99 -24.76 8.73 32.83
N LYS A 100 -24.89 9.91 32.21
CA LYS A 100 -26.14 10.69 32.19
C LYS A 100 -26.75 10.64 30.79
N VAL A 101 -28.02 10.25 30.69
CA VAL A 101 -28.76 10.08 29.43
C VAL A 101 -30.09 10.81 29.51
N SER A 102 -30.51 11.47 28.44
CA SER A 102 -31.91 11.84 28.22
C SER A 102 -32.55 10.77 27.36
N ALA A 103 -33.32 9.87 27.97
CA ALA A 103 -33.92 8.71 27.31
C ALA A 103 -35.32 9.05 26.76
N PRO A 104 -35.59 8.89 25.46
CA PRO A 104 -36.89 9.22 24.87
C PRO A 104 -38.01 8.30 25.41
N LEU A 105 -39.18 8.88 25.66
CA LEU A 105 -40.36 8.20 26.20
C LEU A 105 -41.36 7.88 25.08
N TYR A 106 -41.50 6.60 24.75
CA TYR A 106 -42.42 6.11 23.72
C TYR A 106 -43.74 5.65 24.32
N ALA A 107 -44.87 5.99 23.70
CA ALA A 107 -46.20 5.60 24.17
C ALA A 107 -46.43 4.07 24.12
N VAL A 108 -47.18 3.54 25.08
CA VAL A 108 -47.68 2.15 25.06
C VAL A 108 -49.11 2.14 24.53
N SER A 109 -49.38 1.44 23.43
CA SER A 109 -50.73 1.39 22.83
C SER A 109 -51.67 0.47 23.60
N ALA A 110 -52.92 0.91 23.77
CA ALA A 110 -53.95 0.14 24.48
C ALA A 110 -54.68 -0.90 23.61
N SER A 111 -54.45 -0.89 22.30
CA SER A 111 -55.01 -1.86 21.35
C SER A 111 -53.95 -2.35 20.34
N PRO A 112 -54.01 -3.60 19.84
CA PRO A 112 -53.06 -4.11 18.84
C PRO A 112 -53.26 -3.57 17.42
N SER A 113 -54.27 -2.72 17.19
CA SER A 113 -54.75 -2.36 15.84
C SER A 113 -54.39 -0.93 15.41
N GLU A 114 -53.91 -0.09 16.33
CA GLU A 114 -53.58 1.31 16.06
C GLU A 114 -52.09 1.47 15.68
N ARG A 115 -51.82 1.66 14.39
CA ARG A 115 -50.49 2.04 13.88
C ARG A 115 -50.24 3.54 14.11
N LEU A 116 -49.86 3.91 15.33
CA LEU A 116 -49.27 5.23 15.60
C LEU A 116 -47.83 5.28 15.08
N HIS A 117 -47.40 6.45 14.59
CA HIS A 117 -45.99 6.70 14.31
C HIS A 117 -45.18 6.68 15.63
N PRO A 118 -43.94 6.14 15.65
CA PRO A 118 -43.13 6.02 16.87
C PRO A 118 -42.44 7.35 17.24
N GLU A 119 -43.22 8.43 17.35
CA GLU A 119 -42.76 9.72 17.86
C GLU A 119 -42.64 9.66 19.39
N ALA A 120 -41.61 10.30 19.95
CA ALA A 120 -41.39 10.34 21.39
C ALA A 120 -42.27 11.42 22.04
N MET A 121 -43.02 11.02 23.07
CA MET A 121 -43.95 11.91 23.81
C MET A 121 -43.23 12.85 24.80
N GLY A 122 -41.91 12.70 24.94
CA GLY A 122 -41.07 13.42 25.89
C GLY A 122 -39.76 12.65 26.12
N GLY A 123 -39.05 12.98 27.21
CA GLY A 123 -37.85 12.28 27.63
C GLY A 123 -37.68 12.25 29.15
N LEU A 124 -36.94 11.26 29.64
CA LEU A 124 -36.54 11.14 31.04
C LEU A 124 -35.03 11.38 31.16
N GLU A 125 -34.60 12.34 31.99
CA GLU A 125 -33.20 12.41 32.39
C GLU A 125 -32.89 11.31 33.41
N VAL A 126 -31.87 10.51 33.14
CA VAL A 126 -31.46 9.35 33.94
C VAL A 126 -29.96 9.43 34.18
N THR A 127 -29.54 9.21 35.43
CA THR A 127 -28.12 9.09 35.78
C THR A 127 -27.87 7.70 36.36
N VAL A 128 -26.93 6.96 35.79
CA VAL A 128 -26.49 5.63 36.25
C VAL A 128 -25.02 5.74 36.63
N SER A 129 -24.63 5.20 37.78
CA SER A 129 -23.24 5.27 38.26
C SER A 129 -22.82 4.03 39.03
N THR A 130 -21.54 3.67 38.94
CA THR A 130 -20.93 2.55 39.66
C THR A 130 -19.92 3.07 40.69
N LYS A 131 -19.74 2.34 41.81
CA LYS A 131 -18.75 2.70 42.84
C LYS A 131 -17.31 2.51 42.34
N GLU A 132 -17.11 1.48 41.53
CA GLU A 132 -15.86 1.09 40.88
C GLU A 132 -16.16 0.75 39.41
N PRO A 133 -15.18 0.87 38.48
CA PRO A 133 -15.38 0.46 37.09
C PRO A 133 -15.66 -1.05 36.99
N LEU A 134 -16.58 -1.45 36.11
CA LEU A 134 -17.01 -2.86 35.98
C LEU A 134 -15.90 -3.82 35.52
N LEU A 135 -14.83 -3.27 34.94
CA LEU A 135 -13.63 -4.00 34.53
C LEU A 135 -12.38 -3.35 35.14
N SER A 136 -11.42 -4.17 35.60
CA SER A 136 -10.09 -3.68 35.94
C SER A 136 -9.36 -3.18 34.69
N ALA A 137 -8.44 -2.23 34.84
CA ALA A 137 -7.66 -1.70 33.70
C ALA A 137 -6.95 -2.81 32.90
N THR A 138 -6.46 -3.86 33.59
CA THR A 138 -5.86 -5.03 32.96
C THR A 138 -6.88 -5.85 32.14
N ARG A 139 -8.04 -6.21 32.71
CA ARG A 139 -9.10 -6.92 31.99
C ARG A 139 -9.66 -6.12 30.83
N PHE A 140 -9.84 -4.80 31.01
CA PHE A 140 -10.22 -3.92 29.93
C PHE A 140 -9.17 -3.88 28.81
N SER A 141 -7.87 -3.82 29.12
CA SER A 141 -6.81 -3.80 28.10
C SER A 141 -6.69 -5.09 27.29
N SER A 142 -6.91 -6.26 27.91
CA SER A 142 -6.74 -7.57 27.27
C SER A 142 -8.04 -8.19 26.76
N GLY A 143 -9.19 -7.72 27.22
CA GLY A 143 -10.51 -8.11 26.73
C GLY A 143 -11.00 -7.28 25.55
N ASN A 144 -12.07 -7.76 24.93
CA ASN A 144 -12.68 -7.13 23.76
C ASN A 144 -14.21 -7.22 23.85
N LEU A 145 -14.91 -6.28 23.22
CA LEU A 145 -16.36 -6.30 23.11
C LEU A 145 -16.74 -6.68 21.68
N LEU A 146 -17.59 -7.71 21.54
CA LEU A 146 -18.07 -8.21 20.25
C LEU A 146 -19.56 -7.93 20.10
N SER A 147 -19.92 -7.20 19.04
CA SER A 147 -21.31 -6.96 18.62
C SER A 147 -21.58 -7.63 17.27
N ILE A 148 -22.62 -8.46 17.20
CA ILE A 148 -23.11 -9.09 15.96
C ILE A 148 -24.51 -8.57 15.65
N THR A 149 -24.71 -8.08 14.44
CA THR A 149 -26.01 -7.62 13.93
C THR A 149 -26.51 -8.56 12.86
N LEU A 150 -27.72 -9.08 13.04
CA LEU A 150 -28.44 -9.84 12.05
C LEU A 150 -29.45 -8.91 11.37
N GLU A 151 -29.24 -8.59 10.09
CA GLU A 151 -30.15 -7.71 9.35
C GLU A 151 -31.35 -8.51 8.85
N ALA A 152 -31.16 -9.25 7.76
CA ALA A 152 -32.24 -9.93 7.06
C ALA A 152 -31.73 -11.15 6.25
N ALA A 153 -32.64 -12.09 5.99
CA ALA A 153 -32.51 -13.14 4.98
C ALA A 153 -33.37 -12.78 3.77
N TYR A 154 -32.75 -12.74 2.59
CA TYR A 154 -33.34 -12.36 1.32
C TYR A 154 -33.51 -13.57 0.40
N SER A 155 -34.45 -13.47 -0.56
CA SER A 155 -34.78 -14.55 -1.50
C SER A 155 -35.14 -15.87 -0.77
N VAL A 156 -36.16 -15.78 0.09
CA VAL A 156 -36.58 -16.86 1.00
C VAL A 156 -37.52 -17.85 0.29
N PRO A 157 -37.43 -19.18 0.52
CA PRO A 157 -38.24 -20.16 -0.22
C PRO A 157 -39.75 -19.98 -0.03
N GLU A 158 -40.54 -20.17 -1.09
CA GLU A 158 -41.99 -19.86 -1.09
C GLU A 158 -42.80 -20.55 0.01
N ALA A 159 -42.38 -21.76 0.41
CA ALA A 159 -43.01 -22.54 1.48
C ALA A 159 -43.00 -21.86 2.87
N PHE A 160 -42.29 -20.74 3.03
CA PHE A 160 -42.34 -19.86 4.21
C PHE A 160 -43.63 -19.02 4.29
N ALA A 161 -44.33 -18.80 3.18
CA ALA A 161 -45.44 -17.84 3.07
C ALA A 161 -46.83 -18.37 3.49
N THR A 162 -46.92 -19.52 4.17
CA THR A 162 -48.19 -20.13 4.59
C THR A 162 -48.70 -19.55 5.92
N GLU A 163 -50.00 -19.22 5.97
CA GLU A 163 -50.64 -18.35 6.97
C GLU A 163 -50.74 -18.91 8.41
N ALA A 164 -49.62 -18.99 9.12
CA ALA A 164 -49.59 -19.27 10.55
C ALA A 164 -48.51 -18.44 11.26
N GLN A 165 -48.63 -18.23 12.57
CA GLN A 165 -47.56 -17.64 13.38
C GLN A 165 -46.37 -18.60 13.46
N GLN A 166 -45.38 -18.40 12.59
CA GLN A 166 -44.15 -19.17 12.50
C GLN A 166 -43.00 -18.38 13.12
N ASN A 167 -42.13 -19.06 13.88
CA ASN A 167 -40.93 -18.45 14.44
C ASN A 167 -39.71 -18.81 13.60
N TYR A 168 -39.20 -17.82 12.85
CA TYR A 168 -37.90 -17.90 12.18
C TYR A 168 -36.79 -17.55 13.18
N MET A 169 -35.78 -18.41 13.26
CA MET A 169 -34.65 -18.29 14.19
C MET A 169 -33.33 -18.49 13.47
N ALA A 170 -32.32 -17.70 13.83
CA ALA A 170 -30.93 -17.92 13.45
C ALA A 170 -30.06 -18.04 14.70
N CYS A 171 -28.99 -18.82 14.67
CA CYS A 171 -28.08 -18.93 15.82
C CYS A 171 -26.63 -19.25 15.44
N LEU A 172 -25.72 -18.86 16.34
CA LEU A 172 -24.29 -19.16 16.26
C LEU A 172 -23.69 -19.21 17.68
N GLN A 173 -22.61 -19.99 17.84
CA GLN A 173 -21.84 -20.08 19.09
C GLN A 173 -20.65 -19.11 19.07
N ILE A 174 -20.21 -18.62 20.23
CA ILE A 174 -18.99 -17.80 20.39
C ILE A 174 -18.27 -18.23 21.68
N PRO A 175 -16.92 -18.27 21.73
CA PRO A 175 -16.19 -18.34 23.00
C PRO A 175 -16.58 -17.19 23.93
N ALA A 176 -16.88 -17.49 25.20
CA ALA A 176 -17.14 -16.52 26.26
C ALA A 176 -16.27 -16.81 27.48
N ALA A 177 -16.36 -15.96 28.50
CA ALA A 177 -15.46 -15.98 29.65
C ALA A 177 -15.44 -17.33 30.39
N GLY A 178 -14.23 -17.81 30.71
CA GLY A 178 -14.02 -19.07 31.43
C GLY A 178 -14.36 -20.33 30.63
N GLU A 179 -13.90 -20.41 29.36
CA GLU A 179 -13.99 -21.59 28.46
C GLU A 179 -15.42 -22.06 28.11
N LYS A 180 -16.45 -21.26 28.42
CA LYS A 180 -17.84 -21.56 28.09
C LYS A 180 -18.17 -21.07 26.67
N GLU A 181 -18.78 -21.91 25.83
CA GLU A 181 -19.41 -21.42 24.59
C GLU A 181 -20.75 -20.74 24.89
N SER A 182 -20.89 -19.48 24.47
CA SER A 182 -22.12 -18.69 24.55
C SER A 182 -22.92 -18.80 23.25
N LEU A 183 -24.25 -18.91 23.36
CA LEU A 183 -25.16 -19.14 22.24
C LEU A 183 -25.95 -17.88 21.88
N LEU A 184 -25.59 -17.22 20.78
CA LEU A 184 -26.31 -16.06 20.26
C LEU A 184 -27.50 -16.52 19.39
N LEU A 185 -28.62 -16.80 20.05
CA LEU A 185 -29.89 -17.15 19.39
C LEU A 185 -30.76 -15.92 19.07
N PHE A 186 -30.97 -15.64 17.80
CA PHE A 186 -31.91 -14.65 17.26
C PHE A 186 -33.30 -15.28 17.07
N ARG A 187 -34.37 -14.55 17.34
CA ARG A 187 -35.76 -15.04 17.37
C ARG A 187 -36.71 -14.02 16.76
N ASN A 188 -37.94 -14.45 16.46
CA ASN A 188 -39.06 -13.60 16.06
C ASN A 188 -38.77 -12.78 14.78
N GLY A 189 -38.10 -13.38 13.79
CA GLY A 189 -37.89 -12.73 12.49
C GLY A 189 -39.24 -12.40 11.83
N ILE A 190 -39.35 -11.23 11.21
CA ILE A 190 -40.58 -10.73 10.59
C ILE A 190 -40.51 -11.00 9.09
N LEU A 191 -41.38 -11.88 8.58
CA LEU A 191 -41.56 -12.07 7.14
C LEU A 191 -42.25 -10.82 6.57
N LYS A 192 -41.55 -10.10 5.69
CA LYS A 192 -42.10 -9.01 4.88
C LYS A 192 -42.44 -9.56 3.50
N ALA A 193 -43.63 -9.22 3.01
CA ALA A 193 -44.08 -9.53 1.66
C ALA A 193 -43.34 -8.68 0.62
N ASP A 194 -43.54 -8.99 -0.66
CA ASP A 194 -42.97 -8.25 -1.79
C ASP A 194 -43.36 -6.77 -1.75
N GLY A 195 -42.40 -5.88 -1.99
CA GLY A 195 -42.58 -4.44 -1.78
C GLY A 195 -41.26 -3.66 -1.77
N GLU A 196 -41.37 -2.34 -1.62
CA GLU A 196 -40.26 -1.41 -1.81
C GLU A 196 -39.06 -1.62 -0.87
N LYS A 197 -37.89 -1.15 -1.33
CA LYS A 197 -36.64 -1.13 -0.59
C LYS A 197 -36.79 -0.29 0.69
N GLU A 198 -36.35 -0.84 1.81
CA GLU A 198 -36.41 -0.11 3.08
C GLU A 198 -35.43 1.07 3.12
N PRO A 199 -35.85 2.23 3.68
CA PRO A 199 -34.99 3.39 3.82
C PRO A 199 -33.81 3.09 4.75
N LEU A 200 -32.68 3.72 4.44
CA LEU A 200 -31.44 3.67 5.22
C LEU A 200 -31.04 5.11 5.58
N PRO A 201 -30.56 5.37 6.81
CA PRO A 201 -30.34 4.41 7.90
C PRO A 201 -31.63 3.94 8.58
N ARG A 202 -31.61 2.72 9.14
CA ARG A 202 -32.70 2.17 9.99
C ARG A 202 -32.14 1.70 11.34
N PRO A 203 -32.89 1.78 12.46
CA PRO A 203 -32.35 1.45 13.79
C PRO A 203 -32.13 -0.05 13.98
N LYS A 204 -31.11 -0.41 14.78
CA LYS A 204 -30.96 -1.78 15.31
C LYS A 204 -31.84 -1.98 16.53
N ASN A 205 -32.27 -3.21 16.80
CA ASN A 205 -33.24 -3.54 17.85
C ASN A 205 -32.71 -4.52 18.90
N TRP A 206 -33.22 -4.39 20.13
CA TRP A 206 -32.89 -5.24 21.27
C TRP A 206 -33.49 -6.66 21.12
N PRO A 207 -32.80 -7.72 21.60
CA PRO A 207 -33.26 -9.10 21.46
C PRO A 207 -34.27 -9.52 22.55
N LEU A 208 -35.27 -8.67 22.84
CA LEU A 208 -36.15 -8.79 24.01
C LEU A 208 -37.64 -8.73 23.65
N GLY A 209 -38.43 -9.64 24.23
CA GLY A 209 -39.88 -9.73 24.04
C GLY A 209 -40.74 -9.09 25.14
N ASN A 210 -40.11 -8.39 26.10
CA ASN A 210 -40.79 -7.83 27.28
C ASN A 210 -41.09 -6.31 27.16
N ILE A 211 -40.67 -5.68 26.06
CA ILE A 211 -40.85 -4.24 25.83
C ILE A 211 -42.26 -4.03 25.25
N LEU A 212 -43.04 -3.14 25.86
CA LEU A 212 -44.45 -2.89 25.58
C LEU A 212 -44.66 -1.77 24.54
N ALA A 213 -43.76 -0.78 24.49
CA ALA A 213 -43.78 0.29 23.50
C ALA A 213 -42.94 -0.10 22.27
N PRO A 214 -43.49 -0.18 21.04
CA PRO A 214 -42.71 -0.59 19.86
C PRO A 214 -41.50 0.31 19.56
N GLY A 215 -41.60 1.62 19.78
CA GLY A 215 -40.48 2.55 19.61
C GLY A 215 -39.31 2.32 20.59
N ALA A 216 -39.58 1.71 21.75
CA ALA A 216 -38.57 1.36 22.74
C ALA A 216 -37.79 0.07 22.42
N LEU A 217 -38.14 -0.65 21.33
CA LEU A 217 -37.39 -1.83 20.88
C LEU A 217 -36.02 -1.46 20.27
N SER A 218 -35.85 -0.22 19.81
CA SER A 218 -34.63 0.23 19.14
C SER A 218 -33.50 0.58 20.13
N ILE A 219 -32.27 0.37 19.68
CA ILE A 219 -31.03 0.61 20.41
C ILE A 219 -30.61 2.08 20.22
N PRO A 220 -30.45 2.88 21.29
CA PRO A 220 -30.01 4.26 21.17
C PRO A 220 -28.69 4.38 20.39
N ASN A 221 -28.65 5.31 19.43
CA ASN A 221 -27.49 5.62 18.60
C ASN A 221 -26.90 4.46 17.76
N SER A 222 -27.59 3.31 17.64
CA SER A 222 -27.12 2.17 16.85
C SER A 222 -28.01 1.95 15.63
N PHE A 223 -27.44 2.15 14.44
CA PHE A 223 -28.14 2.13 13.16
C PHE A 223 -27.47 1.17 12.17
N ILE A 224 -28.27 0.62 11.28
CA ILE A 224 -27.84 -0.05 10.06
C ILE A 224 -27.67 1.05 9.00
N VAL A 225 -26.47 1.18 8.46
CA VAL A 225 -26.09 2.18 7.46
C VAL A 225 -25.82 1.49 6.13
N GLY A 226 -26.30 2.07 5.03
CA GLY A 226 -26.06 1.55 3.70
C GLY A 226 -24.62 1.78 3.22
N GLY A 227 -24.09 0.84 2.44
CA GLY A 227 -22.82 0.95 1.74
C GLY A 227 -22.87 0.25 0.38
N PRO A 228 -21.86 0.44 -0.48
CA PRO A 228 -21.71 -0.32 -1.71
C PRO A 228 -21.47 -1.81 -1.38
N TYR A 229 -22.27 -2.71 -1.96
CA TYR A 229 -22.15 -4.16 -1.74
C TYR A 229 -20.83 -4.77 -2.25
N GLU A 230 -20.03 -4.00 -2.99
CA GLU A 230 -18.74 -4.40 -3.56
C GLU A 230 -17.58 -4.27 -2.57
N ASP A 231 -17.78 -3.55 -1.46
CA ASP A 231 -16.84 -3.41 -0.34
C ASP A 231 -17.20 -4.31 0.87
N GLU A 232 -18.19 -5.20 0.72
CA GLU A 232 -18.61 -6.16 1.76
C GLU A 232 -17.72 -7.42 1.80
N ASP A 233 -17.60 -8.06 2.97
CA ASP A 233 -16.83 -9.30 3.18
C ASP A 233 -17.55 -10.59 2.72
N GLY A 234 -18.64 -10.44 1.97
CA GLY A 234 -19.56 -11.53 1.59
C GLY A 234 -19.21 -12.24 0.29
N GLU A 235 -19.98 -13.28 -0.03
CA GLU A 235 -19.88 -14.02 -1.30
C GLU A 235 -20.54 -13.28 -2.47
N LEU A 236 -21.56 -12.45 -2.17
CA LEU A 236 -22.39 -11.75 -3.17
C LEU A 236 -21.90 -10.32 -3.42
N THR A 237 -20.62 -10.18 -3.81
CA THR A 237 -19.90 -8.90 -3.96
C THR A 237 -19.57 -8.54 -5.42
N LYS A 238 -19.36 -9.55 -6.28
CA LYS A 238 -19.10 -9.39 -7.72
C LYS A 238 -20.22 -8.64 -8.45
N SER A 239 -19.87 -8.02 -9.59
CA SER A 239 -20.81 -7.36 -10.52
C SER A 239 -21.94 -8.28 -11.02
N GLU A 240 -21.67 -9.56 -11.27
CA GLU A 240 -22.69 -10.56 -11.68
C GLU A 240 -23.82 -10.75 -10.64
N HIS A 241 -23.56 -10.42 -9.37
CA HIS A 241 -24.56 -10.51 -8.30
C HIS A 241 -25.37 -9.22 -8.10
N ARG A 242 -25.03 -8.12 -8.79
CA ARG A 242 -25.63 -6.79 -8.61
C ARG A 242 -27.14 -6.79 -8.83
N GLU A 243 -27.57 -7.28 -9.99
CA GLU A 243 -28.98 -7.30 -10.38
C GLU A 243 -29.78 -8.25 -9.47
N PHE A 244 -29.23 -9.42 -9.16
CA PHE A 244 -29.82 -10.36 -8.21
C PHE A 244 -30.04 -9.75 -6.82
N ARG A 245 -29.06 -9.02 -6.27
CA ARG A 245 -29.24 -8.35 -4.95
C ARG A 245 -30.30 -7.25 -5.00
N ILE A 246 -30.37 -6.46 -6.08
CA ILE A 246 -31.38 -5.40 -6.24
C ILE A 246 -32.79 -6.00 -6.39
N GLN A 247 -32.93 -7.11 -7.12
CA GLN A 247 -34.19 -7.85 -7.24
C GLN A 247 -34.60 -8.45 -5.88
N ALA A 248 -33.68 -9.12 -5.19
CA ALA A 248 -33.93 -9.77 -3.91
C ALA A 248 -34.32 -8.79 -2.79
N GLU A 249 -33.86 -7.53 -2.83
CA GLU A 249 -34.33 -6.47 -1.93
C GLU A 249 -35.82 -6.13 -2.09
N SER A 250 -36.42 -6.41 -3.26
CA SER A 250 -37.83 -6.14 -3.56
C SER A 250 -38.75 -7.35 -3.29
N MET A 251 -38.16 -8.53 -3.08
CA MET A 251 -38.84 -9.80 -2.86
C MET A 251 -39.11 -10.09 -1.38
N LYS A 252 -39.91 -11.13 -1.11
CA LYS A 252 -40.13 -11.73 0.23
C LYS A 252 -38.81 -11.93 0.98
N ARG A 253 -38.73 -11.36 2.19
CA ARG A 253 -37.55 -11.37 3.06
C ARG A 253 -37.94 -11.55 4.53
N ILE A 254 -37.09 -12.21 5.32
CA ILE A 254 -37.23 -12.23 6.79
C ILE A 254 -36.30 -11.18 7.35
N VAL A 255 -36.82 -10.23 8.12
CA VAL A 255 -36.04 -9.17 8.75
C VAL A 255 -36.00 -9.38 10.26
N TRP A 256 -34.81 -9.22 10.85
CA TRP A 256 -34.61 -9.17 12.30
C TRP A 256 -34.18 -7.76 12.73
N ASP A 257 -33.18 -7.18 12.04
CA ASP A 257 -32.50 -5.93 12.43
C ASP A 257 -32.06 -5.92 13.92
N MET A 258 -31.57 -7.07 14.41
CA MET A 258 -31.25 -7.30 15.82
C MET A 258 -29.74 -7.23 16.07
N GLU A 259 -29.31 -6.47 17.08
CA GLU A 259 -27.93 -6.51 17.57
C GLU A 259 -27.83 -7.38 18.83
N LYS A 260 -26.78 -8.21 18.91
CA LYS A 260 -26.39 -8.95 20.12
C LYS A 260 -24.94 -8.65 20.46
N ARG A 261 -24.65 -8.48 21.74
CA ARG A 261 -23.33 -8.12 22.25
C ARG A 261 -22.80 -9.20 23.20
N CYS A 262 -21.49 -9.35 23.30
CA CYS A 262 -20.82 -10.35 24.12
C CYS A 262 -19.48 -9.78 24.60
N TYR A 263 -19.09 -10.05 25.84
CA TYR A 263 -17.77 -9.66 26.35
C TYR A 263 -16.79 -10.82 26.22
N LEU A 264 -15.67 -10.59 25.54
CA LEU A 264 -14.59 -11.54 25.40
C LEU A 264 -13.49 -11.22 26.40
N ASP A 265 -13.18 -12.15 27.30
CA ASP A 265 -11.95 -12.08 28.09
C ASP A 265 -10.72 -12.47 27.26
N ALA A 266 -9.52 -12.32 27.82
CA ALA A 266 -8.27 -12.60 27.12
C ALA A 266 -8.18 -14.06 26.61
N ALA A 267 -8.80 -15.02 27.31
CA ALA A 267 -8.83 -16.41 26.89
C ALA A 267 -9.81 -16.62 25.72
N ALA A 268 -11.01 -16.03 25.80
CA ALA A 268 -11.99 -16.05 24.73
C ALA A 268 -11.47 -15.37 23.44
N VAL A 269 -10.71 -14.27 23.56
CA VAL A 269 -10.02 -13.63 22.42
C VAL A 269 -8.99 -14.57 21.79
N ALA A 270 -8.14 -15.23 22.57
CA ALA A 270 -7.15 -16.17 22.06
C ALA A 270 -7.79 -17.42 21.41
N VAL A 271 -8.85 -17.97 22.00
CA VAL A 271 -9.62 -19.09 21.44
C VAL A 271 -10.32 -18.68 20.14
N LEU A 272 -10.88 -17.47 20.07
CA LEU A 272 -11.48 -16.92 18.86
C LEU A 272 -10.44 -16.75 17.74
N GLN A 273 -9.29 -16.13 18.04
CA GLN A 273 -8.18 -16.01 17.08
C GLN A 273 -7.76 -17.36 16.52
N LYS A 274 -7.50 -18.34 17.41
CA LYS A 274 -7.10 -19.70 17.03
C LYS A 274 -8.14 -20.38 16.13
N ARG A 275 -9.42 -20.35 16.52
CA ARG A 275 -10.50 -21.02 15.77
C ARG A 275 -10.76 -20.37 14.41
N ILE A 276 -10.59 -19.05 14.27
CA ILE A 276 -10.64 -18.37 12.97
C ILE A 276 -9.46 -18.83 12.08
N ALA A 277 -8.25 -18.96 12.62
CA ALA A 277 -7.09 -19.44 11.87
C ALA A 277 -7.24 -20.91 11.42
N GLU A 278 -7.81 -21.76 12.26
CA GLU A 278 -8.03 -23.19 11.98
C GLU A 278 -9.20 -23.46 11.01
N CYS A 279 -10.30 -22.72 11.12
CA CYS A 279 -11.54 -23.01 10.39
C CYS A 279 -11.87 -22.03 9.25
N ARG A 280 -11.42 -20.76 9.34
CA ARG A 280 -11.78 -19.60 8.48
C ARG A 280 -13.26 -19.22 8.50
N CYS A 281 -14.15 -20.19 8.26
CA CYS A 281 -15.60 -20.01 8.22
C CYS A 281 -16.26 -20.35 9.56
N TRP A 282 -17.28 -19.56 9.92
CA TRP A 282 -18.10 -19.74 11.11
C TRP A 282 -19.54 -20.08 10.72
N PRO A 283 -20.15 -21.13 11.27
CA PRO A 283 -21.51 -21.52 10.90
C PRO A 283 -22.55 -20.63 11.61
N VAL A 284 -23.53 -20.18 10.83
CA VAL A 284 -24.76 -19.55 11.34
C VAL A 284 -25.93 -20.40 10.88
N GLU A 285 -26.53 -21.15 11.81
CA GLU A 285 -27.67 -22.03 11.51
C GLU A 285 -28.97 -21.21 11.45
N LEU A 286 -29.80 -21.47 10.43
CA LEU A 286 -31.12 -20.89 10.24
C LEU A 286 -32.17 -22.01 10.33
N CYS A 287 -33.27 -21.82 11.05
CA CYS A 287 -34.39 -22.76 11.06
C CYS A 287 -35.77 -22.11 11.28
N ARG A 288 -36.81 -22.89 11.00
CA ARG A 288 -38.22 -22.52 11.13
C ARG A 288 -38.94 -23.48 12.07
N MET A 289 -39.54 -22.93 13.14
CA MET A 289 -40.37 -23.69 14.07
C MET A 289 -41.83 -23.22 14.07
N SER A 290 -42.76 -24.15 14.22
CA SER A 290 -44.17 -23.87 14.52
C SER A 290 -44.32 -23.32 15.95
N VAL A 291 -45.30 -22.44 16.14
CA VAL A 291 -45.70 -21.94 17.48
C VAL A 291 -47.01 -22.62 17.86
N ALA A 292 -47.00 -23.43 18.92
CA ALA A 292 -48.20 -24.06 19.44
C ALA A 292 -49.15 -23.00 20.02
N SER A 293 -50.39 -22.95 19.52
CA SER A 293 -51.38 -21.96 19.97
C SER A 293 -52.01 -22.36 21.31
N ALA A 294 -52.20 -21.39 22.21
CA ALA A 294 -52.76 -21.60 23.54
C ALA A 294 -54.30 -21.74 23.54
N GLY A 295 -54.82 -22.64 22.71
CA GLY A 295 -56.27 -22.86 22.53
C GLY A 295 -56.92 -23.58 23.72
N LYS A 296 -57.95 -22.98 24.32
CA LYS A 296 -58.82 -23.65 25.31
C LYS A 296 -59.82 -24.57 24.60
N GLY A 297 -59.59 -25.88 24.64
CA GLY A 297 -60.50 -26.91 24.12
C GLY A 297 -60.63 -28.12 25.04
N LYS A 298 -61.78 -28.80 25.04
CA LYS A 298 -62.03 -29.99 25.88
C LYS A 298 -61.86 -31.29 25.09
N THR A 299 -61.11 -32.22 25.70
CA THR A 299 -61.29 -33.69 25.63
C THR A 299 -61.61 -34.35 24.28
N SER A 300 -60.59 -34.94 23.67
CA SER A 300 -60.70 -36.28 23.07
C SER A 300 -59.40 -37.05 23.36
N LYS A 301 -59.48 -38.37 23.52
CA LYS A 301 -58.33 -39.23 23.84
C LYS A 301 -57.92 -39.95 22.56
N GLY A 302 -56.85 -39.47 21.92
CA GLY A 302 -56.34 -39.98 20.65
C GLY A 302 -54.83 -39.80 20.55
N ASP A 303 -54.17 -40.70 19.83
CA ASP A 303 -52.72 -40.81 19.81
C ASP A 303 -52.07 -39.74 18.91
N LYS A 304 -51.44 -38.74 19.53
CA LYS A 304 -50.58 -37.72 18.88
C LYS A 304 -49.46 -37.33 19.82
N GLY A 305 -48.31 -37.98 19.65
CA GLY A 305 -47.23 -38.01 20.64
C GLY A 305 -45.91 -37.29 20.28
N ASP A 306 -45.68 -36.86 19.03
CA ASP A 306 -44.40 -36.17 18.71
C ASP A 306 -44.36 -35.19 17.51
N GLU A 307 -45.37 -35.16 16.62
CA GLU A 307 -45.34 -34.32 15.39
C GLU A 307 -45.17 -32.81 15.66
N ASP A 308 -45.70 -32.29 16.78
CA ASP A 308 -45.72 -30.85 17.11
C ASP A 308 -44.35 -30.23 17.47
N LYS A 309 -43.22 -30.93 17.23
CA LYS A 309 -41.85 -30.47 17.56
C LYS A 309 -40.79 -30.76 16.48
N GLN A 310 -41.18 -30.84 15.21
CA GLN A 310 -40.23 -31.02 14.12
C GLN A 310 -39.52 -29.70 13.75
N ILE A 311 -38.18 -29.71 13.68
CA ILE A 311 -37.41 -28.60 13.09
C ILE A 311 -37.66 -28.63 11.58
N SER A 312 -38.12 -27.53 11.00
CA SER A 312 -38.36 -27.42 9.56
C SER A 312 -37.38 -26.42 8.92
N PHE A 313 -37.02 -26.65 7.65
CA PHE A 313 -36.15 -25.77 6.86
C PHE A 313 -34.82 -25.43 7.57
N HIS A 314 -34.05 -26.46 7.93
CA HIS A 314 -32.75 -26.28 8.58
C HIS A 314 -31.66 -25.97 7.53
N GLY A 315 -31.08 -24.78 7.62
CA GLY A 315 -30.01 -24.29 6.74
C GLY A 315 -28.82 -23.75 7.53
N VAL A 316 -27.73 -23.46 6.82
CA VAL A 316 -26.50 -22.91 7.39
C VAL A 316 -25.87 -21.91 6.42
N ALA A 317 -25.45 -20.76 6.94
CA ALA A 317 -24.56 -19.83 6.24
C ALA A 317 -23.14 -19.96 6.79
N TYR A 318 -22.14 -19.87 5.91
CA TYR A 318 -20.71 -19.95 6.27
C TYR A 318 -20.09 -18.54 6.25
N VAL A 319 -19.96 -17.92 7.42
CA VAL A 319 -19.45 -16.55 7.56
C VAL A 319 -17.92 -16.57 7.58
N ASN A 320 -17.27 -15.93 6.60
CA ASN A 320 -15.81 -15.84 6.55
C ASN A 320 -15.30 -14.84 7.60
N MET A 321 -14.79 -15.35 8.73
CA MET A 321 -14.26 -14.54 9.84
C MET A 321 -12.81 -14.11 9.63
N LEU A 322 -12.14 -14.63 8.59
CA LEU A 322 -10.71 -14.44 8.33
C LEU A 322 -10.24 -12.97 8.30
N PRO A 323 -10.99 -11.98 7.76
CA PRO A 323 -10.53 -10.59 7.73
C PRO A 323 -10.30 -9.98 9.12
N LEU A 324 -10.92 -10.51 10.18
CA LEU A 324 -10.73 -10.03 11.56
C LEU A 324 -9.31 -10.33 12.12
N LEU A 325 -8.56 -11.25 11.50
CA LEU A 325 -7.15 -11.51 11.85
C LEU A 325 -6.17 -10.54 11.16
N CYS A 326 -6.63 -9.70 10.24
CA CYS A 326 -5.78 -8.74 9.55
C CYS A 326 -5.42 -7.56 10.48
N PRO A 327 -4.13 -7.22 10.67
CA PRO A 327 -3.69 -6.13 11.55
C PRO A 327 -4.48 -4.82 11.38
N GLY A 328 -5.19 -4.41 12.42
CA GLY A 328 -6.01 -3.19 12.49
C GLY A 328 -7.49 -3.35 12.12
N VAL A 329 -7.95 -4.49 11.57
CA VAL A 329 -9.36 -4.69 11.20
C VAL A 329 -10.22 -4.90 12.44
N LYS A 330 -11.37 -4.20 12.50
CA LYS A 330 -12.32 -4.24 13.63
C LYS A 330 -13.72 -4.76 13.27
N GLN A 331 -14.08 -4.83 12.00
CA GLN A 331 -15.45 -5.04 11.56
C GLN A 331 -15.44 -5.79 10.24
N ILE A 332 -16.38 -6.71 10.08
CA ILE A 332 -16.77 -7.31 8.81
C ILE A 332 -18.28 -7.18 8.62
N ARG A 333 -18.73 -7.01 7.37
CA ARG A 333 -20.16 -6.97 7.03
C ARG A 333 -20.37 -7.50 5.62
N GLY A 334 -21.36 -8.38 5.43
CA GLY A 334 -21.66 -8.86 4.09
C GLY A 334 -22.85 -9.80 3.95
N ALA A 335 -23.08 -10.21 2.72
CA ALA A 335 -24.09 -11.19 2.30
C ALA A 335 -23.47 -12.58 2.11
N PHE A 336 -23.94 -13.56 2.88
CA PHE A 336 -23.47 -14.94 2.89
C PHE A 336 -24.59 -15.87 2.40
N ARG A 337 -24.31 -16.81 1.48
CA ARG A 337 -25.33 -17.74 0.97
C ARG A 337 -25.75 -18.74 2.06
N VAL A 338 -27.02 -19.12 2.06
CA VAL A 338 -27.60 -20.14 2.95
C VAL A 338 -27.71 -21.45 2.18
N PHE A 339 -27.04 -22.48 2.70
CA PHE A 339 -27.10 -23.85 2.18
C PHE A 339 -28.02 -24.69 3.08
N SER A 340 -28.42 -25.88 2.63
CA SER A 340 -29.09 -26.85 3.50
C SER A 340 -28.11 -27.43 4.53
N TYR A 341 -28.57 -27.63 5.76
CA TYR A 341 -27.70 -28.14 6.83
C TYR A 341 -27.33 -29.62 6.58
N GLN A 342 -26.03 -29.93 6.60
CA GLN A 342 -25.49 -31.28 6.51
C GLN A 342 -24.36 -31.47 7.53
N ASP A 343 -24.49 -32.42 8.45
CA ASP A 343 -23.53 -32.63 9.56
C ASP A 343 -22.09 -32.86 9.06
N SER A 344 -21.90 -33.52 7.90
CA SER A 344 -20.57 -33.76 7.31
C SER A 344 -19.92 -32.48 6.76
N GLU A 345 -20.65 -31.70 5.97
CA GLU A 345 -20.13 -30.48 5.34
C GLU A 345 -19.82 -29.39 6.39
N VAL A 346 -20.67 -29.28 7.41
CA VAL A 346 -20.46 -28.39 8.56
C VAL A 346 -19.23 -28.81 9.35
N PHE A 347 -19.05 -30.11 9.63
CA PHE A 347 -17.85 -30.60 10.29
C PHE A 347 -16.58 -30.38 9.46
N GLU A 348 -16.61 -30.65 8.16
CA GLU A 348 -15.46 -30.43 7.27
C GLU A 348 -15.02 -28.97 7.26
N LYS A 349 -15.97 -28.03 7.10
CA LYS A 349 -15.69 -26.58 7.00
C LYS A 349 -15.42 -25.89 8.34
N THR A 350 -16.01 -26.36 9.44
CA THR A 350 -16.04 -25.59 10.72
C THR A 350 -15.58 -26.37 11.95
N LYS A 351 -15.28 -27.66 11.80
CA LYS A 351 -14.90 -28.62 12.86
C LYS A 351 -15.92 -28.82 13.99
N ILE A 352 -17.12 -28.22 13.89
CA ILE A 352 -18.23 -28.48 14.81
C ILE A 352 -18.87 -29.82 14.47
N GLN A 353 -19.07 -30.68 15.47
CA GLN A 353 -19.56 -32.06 15.28
C GLN A 353 -21.09 -32.22 15.36
N HIS A 354 -21.81 -31.23 15.92
CA HIS A 354 -23.25 -31.33 16.20
C HIS A 354 -23.95 -29.99 15.93
N SER A 355 -25.18 -30.05 15.39
CA SER A 355 -26.04 -28.86 15.25
C SER A 355 -26.35 -28.20 16.59
N ILE A 356 -26.25 -26.87 16.59
CA ILE A 356 -26.56 -25.99 17.71
C ILE A 356 -28.05 -26.09 18.08
N PHE A 357 -28.95 -26.20 17.10
CA PHE A 357 -30.37 -26.43 17.35
C PHE A 357 -30.68 -27.83 17.91
N ARG A 358 -29.85 -28.84 17.60
CA ARG A 358 -29.99 -30.20 18.14
C ARG A 358 -29.72 -30.24 19.65
N ASP A 359 -28.72 -29.51 20.15
CA ASP A 359 -28.53 -29.33 21.61
C ASP A 359 -29.55 -28.38 22.24
N LEU A 360 -29.98 -27.32 21.55
CA LEU A 360 -31.06 -26.45 22.05
C LEU A 360 -32.35 -27.24 22.36
N ARG A 361 -32.65 -28.29 21.57
CA ARG A 361 -33.75 -29.25 21.80
C ARG A 361 -33.64 -29.93 23.17
N SER A 362 -32.43 -30.28 23.62
CA SER A 362 -32.14 -30.96 24.89
C SER A 362 -32.35 -30.04 26.11
N ARG A 363 -31.93 -28.77 25.99
CA ARG A 363 -32.00 -27.80 27.09
C ARG A 363 -33.42 -27.27 27.29
N LEU A 364 -34.17 -27.07 26.19
CA LEU A 364 -35.55 -26.56 26.24
C LEU A 364 -36.54 -27.55 26.86
N SER A 365 -36.34 -28.86 26.72
CA SER A 365 -37.15 -29.87 27.41
C SER A 365 -36.92 -29.87 28.92
N LEU A 366 -35.67 -29.79 29.37
CA LEU A 366 -35.31 -29.73 30.80
C LEU A 366 -35.91 -28.51 31.51
N THR A 367 -35.95 -27.34 30.88
CA THR A 367 -36.55 -26.13 31.49
C THR A 367 -38.06 -26.21 31.74
N LYS A 368 -38.77 -27.22 31.21
CA LYS A 368 -40.24 -27.31 31.33
C LYS A 368 -40.75 -27.87 32.67
N GLU A 369 -39.90 -28.51 33.48
CA GLU A 369 -40.32 -29.13 34.75
C GLU A 369 -40.25 -28.19 35.96
N VAL A 370 -39.56 -27.05 35.85
CA VAL A 370 -39.24 -26.16 37.00
C VAL A 370 -40.17 -24.94 37.12
N LEU A 371 -40.98 -24.62 36.11
CA LEU A 371 -41.88 -23.45 36.09
C LEU A 371 -43.38 -23.81 36.18
N GLY A 372 -43.70 -24.70 37.12
CA GLY A 372 -45.08 -25.05 37.49
C GLY A 372 -45.62 -24.22 38.67
N ALA A 373 -45.93 -22.94 38.47
CA ALA A 373 -46.49 -22.08 39.50
C ALA A 373 -47.73 -21.29 39.02
N SER A 374 -48.92 -21.69 39.48
CA SER A 374 -50.17 -20.93 39.36
C SER A 374 -50.62 -20.40 40.73
N PRO A 375 -51.40 -19.31 40.81
CA PRO A 375 -51.53 -18.55 42.05
C PRO A 375 -52.57 -19.11 43.02
N ILE A 376 -52.25 -19.15 44.31
CA ILE A 376 -53.18 -19.47 45.40
C ILE A 376 -53.09 -18.41 46.50
N SER A 377 -54.25 -17.97 47.02
CA SER A 377 -54.35 -17.02 48.12
C SER A 377 -54.93 -17.65 49.39
N LYS A 378 -54.25 -17.43 50.52
CA LYS A 378 -54.77 -17.50 51.91
C LYS A 378 -55.51 -18.79 52.37
N ALA A 379 -54.86 -19.56 53.25
CA ALA A 379 -55.43 -19.95 54.55
C ALA A 379 -54.33 -20.50 55.49
N VAL A 380 -54.61 -20.58 56.80
CA VAL A 380 -53.71 -21.06 57.86
C VAL A 380 -54.22 -22.39 58.43
N PRO A 381 -53.33 -23.31 58.84
CA PRO A 381 -53.52 -24.02 60.11
C PRO A 381 -52.26 -24.02 61.01
N SER A 382 -52.43 -24.41 62.27
CA SER A 382 -51.41 -24.34 63.33
C SER A 382 -50.89 -25.71 63.79
N LYS A 383 -49.79 -25.70 64.56
CA LYS A 383 -49.48 -26.51 65.78
C LYS A 383 -50.37 -27.75 66.08
N THR A 384 -49.86 -28.93 66.49
CA THR A 384 -48.58 -29.26 67.16
C THR A 384 -48.33 -30.79 67.27
N GLN A 385 -47.06 -31.19 67.52
CA GLN A 385 -46.63 -32.44 68.22
C GLN A 385 -46.88 -33.79 67.50
N LYS A 386 -46.11 -34.88 67.71
CA LYS A 386 -44.86 -35.17 68.49
C LYS A 386 -44.03 -36.21 67.71
N GLU A 387 -42.69 -36.14 67.65
CA GLU A 387 -41.71 -36.96 68.44
C GLU A 387 -41.95 -38.49 68.42
N GLU A 388 -40.98 -39.38 68.24
CA GLU A 388 -39.51 -39.33 68.02
C GLU A 388 -39.09 -40.72 67.42
N LYS A 389 -37.87 -41.10 67.00
CA LYS A 389 -36.46 -40.63 67.05
C LYS A 389 -35.68 -41.32 65.88
N ASP A 390 -34.39 -41.17 65.53
CA ASP A 390 -33.23 -40.40 66.01
C ASP A 390 -32.16 -40.27 64.88
N SER A 391 -30.98 -39.73 65.22
CA SER A 391 -29.65 -39.85 64.61
C SER A 391 -29.15 -38.69 63.74
N SER A 392 -27.90 -38.30 64.00
CA SER A 392 -27.33 -36.99 63.65
C SER A 392 -26.46 -36.99 62.39
N ARG A 393 -26.48 -35.90 61.62
CA ARG A 393 -25.27 -35.34 60.98
C ARG A 393 -25.42 -33.89 60.51
N THR A 394 -24.29 -33.19 60.47
CA THR A 394 -24.15 -31.77 60.06
C THR A 394 -24.35 -31.57 58.57
N VAL A 395 -25.08 -30.52 58.19
CA VAL A 395 -25.20 -30.06 56.80
C VAL A 395 -23.92 -29.36 56.37
N ARG A 396 -23.28 -29.88 55.32
CA ARG A 396 -22.36 -29.13 54.45
C ARG A 396 -23.04 -28.96 53.10
N SER A 397 -23.09 -27.73 52.58
CA SER A 397 -23.32 -27.52 51.16
C SER A 397 -22.20 -28.19 50.35
N ARG A 398 -22.57 -28.84 49.25
CA ARG A 398 -21.63 -29.40 48.27
C ARG A 398 -22.12 -29.05 46.88
N GLU A 399 -21.40 -28.17 46.23
CA GLU A 399 -21.54 -27.93 44.80
C GLU A 399 -21.05 -29.18 44.05
N ALA A 400 -21.82 -29.62 43.05
CA ALA A 400 -21.46 -30.75 42.22
C ALA A 400 -20.64 -30.27 41.01
N HIS A 401 -19.32 -30.14 41.18
CA HIS A 401 -18.42 -29.92 40.04
C HIS A 401 -18.53 -31.10 39.06
N CYS A 402 -18.92 -30.83 37.80
CA CYS A 402 -18.89 -31.81 36.73
C CYS A 402 -17.61 -31.61 35.89
N THR A 403 -16.53 -32.29 36.27
CA THR A 403 -15.25 -32.26 35.55
C THR A 403 -15.29 -33.12 34.29
N MET A 404 -14.55 -32.72 33.24
CA MET A 404 -14.50 -33.36 31.90
C MET A 404 -14.39 -34.90 31.90
N ALA A 405 -13.75 -35.52 32.89
CA ALA A 405 -13.66 -36.98 33.03
C ALA A 405 -15.04 -37.69 33.03
N ALA A 406 -16.11 -37.04 33.52
CA ALA A 406 -17.44 -37.61 33.57
C ALA A 406 -18.08 -37.81 32.17
N LEU A 407 -17.78 -36.93 31.21
CA LEU A 407 -18.34 -37.02 29.85
C LEU A 407 -17.73 -38.18 29.05
N ILE A 408 -16.42 -38.42 29.21
CA ILE A 408 -15.72 -39.54 28.55
C ILE A 408 -16.34 -40.90 28.94
N SER A 409 -16.83 -41.03 30.18
CA SER A 409 -17.46 -42.26 30.66
C SER A 409 -18.87 -42.53 30.09
N LEU A 410 -19.59 -41.51 29.59
CA LEU A 410 -20.88 -41.74 28.91
C LEU A 410 -20.71 -42.10 27.42
N CYS A 411 -19.62 -41.66 26.78
CA CYS A 411 -19.40 -41.88 25.36
C CYS A 411 -19.17 -43.35 24.95
N GLN A 412 -18.82 -44.24 25.87
CA GLN A 412 -18.45 -45.63 25.53
C GLN A 412 -19.62 -46.60 25.33
N HIS A 413 -20.87 -46.21 25.61
CA HIS A 413 -22.00 -47.17 25.62
C HIS A 413 -23.02 -47.08 24.47
N TRP A 414 -22.83 -46.16 23.51
CA TRP A 414 -23.75 -45.95 22.37
C TRP A 414 -23.19 -46.47 21.03
N LEU A 415 -22.77 -47.73 21.02
CA LEU A 415 -22.26 -48.44 19.83
C LEU A 415 -23.29 -49.42 19.25
N GLN A 416 -24.49 -48.91 18.90
CA GLN A 416 -25.43 -49.57 18.00
C GLN A 416 -26.06 -48.56 17.01
N PRO A 417 -26.16 -48.90 15.71
CA PRO A 417 -26.67 -47.99 14.69
C PRO A 417 -28.22 -47.96 14.67
N ALA A 418 -28.81 -47.18 15.59
CA ALA A 418 -30.25 -46.92 15.61
C ALA A 418 -30.68 -46.12 14.35
N ARG A 419 -31.22 -46.82 13.34
CA ARG A 419 -31.64 -46.25 12.05
C ARG A 419 -32.93 -45.41 12.14
N HIS A 420 -32.89 -44.26 12.79
CA HIS A 420 -33.90 -43.21 12.61
C HIS A 420 -33.43 -42.19 11.58
N ARG A 421 -33.91 -42.33 10.34
CA ARG A 421 -33.87 -41.25 9.33
C ARG A 421 -34.93 -40.21 9.71
N GLU A 422 -34.57 -39.13 10.40
CA GLU A 422 -35.36 -37.91 10.39
C GLU A 422 -35.33 -37.34 8.95
N GLN A 423 -36.31 -37.72 8.11
CA GLN A 423 -36.44 -37.19 6.75
C GLN A 423 -36.95 -35.75 6.81
N CYS A 424 -36.03 -34.77 6.84
CA CYS A 424 -36.38 -33.39 6.53
C CYS A 424 -36.77 -33.32 5.04
N LEU A 425 -37.95 -32.76 4.75
CA LEU A 425 -38.42 -32.59 3.38
C LEU A 425 -37.55 -31.56 2.64
N SER A 426 -37.28 -31.86 1.36
CA SER A 426 -36.64 -30.99 0.36
C SER A 426 -35.31 -30.30 0.77
N PRO A 427 -34.18 -31.03 0.81
CA PRO A 427 -32.83 -30.50 1.12
C PRO A 427 -32.24 -29.48 0.12
N GLN A 428 -32.99 -28.95 -0.84
CA GLN A 428 -32.49 -28.12 -1.93
C GLN A 428 -33.09 -26.70 -1.96
N GLN A 429 -34.16 -26.43 -1.20
CA GLN A 429 -34.97 -25.20 -1.34
C GLN A 429 -34.24 -23.88 -1.07
N TYR A 430 -33.29 -23.83 -0.13
CA TYR A 430 -32.47 -22.62 0.07
C TYR A 430 -31.55 -22.34 -1.12
N SER A 431 -31.00 -23.40 -1.73
CA SER A 431 -30.15 -23.31 -2.93
C SER A 431 -30.96 -22.95 -4.18
N GLU A 432 -32.16 -23.52 -4.33
CA GLU A 432 -33.12 -23.22 -5.40
C GLU A 432 -33.61 -21.77 -5.34
N ALA A 433 -33.91 -21.27 -4.14
CA ALA A 433 -34.32 -19.88 -3.93
C ALA A 433 -33.14 -18.88 -3.94
N GLY A 434 -31.89 -19.36 -3.94
CA GLY A 434 -30.71 -18.50 -3.86
C GLY A 434 -30.59 -17.71 -2.54
N THR A 435 -31.14 -18.25 -1.45
CA THR A 435 -31.29 -17.53 -0.17
C THR A 435 -29.96 -17.05 0.38
N PHE A 436 -29.90 -15.79 0.82
CA PHE A 436 -28.70 -15.21 1.44
C PHE A 436 -29.02 -14.37 2.69
N LEU A 437 -28.07 -14.36 3.62
CA LEU A 437 -28.15 -13.70 4.91
C LEU A 437 -27.21 -12.49 4.95
N VAL A 438 -27.74 -11.32 5.31
CA VAL A 438 -26.92 -10.10 5.54
C VAL A 438 -26.68 -9.93 7.04
N MET A 439 -25.41 -9.83 7.43
CA MET A 439 -25.01 -9.61 8.81
C MET A 439 -23.69 -8.85 8.95
N GLU A 440 -23.51 -8.26 10.12
CA GLU A 440 -22.33 -7.49 10.53
C GLU A 440 -21.75 -8.08 11.82
N ILE A 441 -20.42 -8.17 11.91
CA ILE A 441 -19.68 -8.61 13.08
C ILE A 441 -18.61 -7.53 13.37
N LYS A 442 -18.67 -6.92 14.54
CA LYS A 442 -17.86 -5.75 14.92
C LYS A 442 -17.25 -5.92 16.31
N LEU A 443 -16.00 -5.49 16.45
CA LEU A 443 -15.21 -5.49 17.67
C LEU A 443 -14.84 -4.07 18.09
N ASP A 444 -14.73 -3.81 19.38
CA ASP A 444 -14.19 -2.55 19.92
C ASP A 444 -12.70 -2.40 19.60
N LYS A 445 -11.94 -3.50 19.66
CA LYS A 445 -10.50 -3.57 19.39
C LYS A 445 -10.21 -4.58 18.29
N ALA A 446 -9.20 -4.33 17.45
CA ALA A 446 -8.79 -5.28 16.43
C ALA A 446 -8.22 -6.55 17.10
N LEU A 447 -8.49 -7.75 16.56
CA LEU A 447 -7.91 -8.98 17.14
C LEU A 447 -6.38 -8.98 17.02
N VAL A 448 -5.86 -8.38 15.96
CA VAL A 448 -4.42 -8.14 15.78
C VAL A 448 -4.23 -6.61 15.70
N PRO A 449 -3.47 -5.98 16.62
CA PRO A 449 -3.18 -4.55 16.53
C PRO A 449 -2.26 -4.27 15.33
N LYS A 450 -2.42 -3.10 14.70
CA LYS A 450 -1.43 -2.62 13.71
C LYS A 450 -0.19 -2.13 14.47
N ARG A 451 1.02 -2.51 13.99
CA ARG A 451 2.30 -1.96 14.48
C ARG A 451 2.35 -0.44 14.25
N LEU A 452 3.00 0.27 15.16
CA LEU A 452 3.14 1.73 15.11
C LEU A 452 4.35 2.12 14.24
N ARG A 453 4.24 3.21 13.47
CA ARG A 453 5.32 3.67 12.57
C ARG A 453 6.55 4.11 13.36
N GLU A 454 6.35 4.69 14.54
CA GLU A 454 7.40 5.06 15.48
C GLU A 454 8.21 3.85 15.98
N GLU A 455 7.61 2.65 15.99
CA GLU A 455 8.33 1.41 16.26
C GLU A 455 9.07 0.90 15.01
N LEU A 456 8.42 0.90 13.84
CA LEU A 456 9.02 0.45 12.58
C LEU A 456 10.25 1.29 12.22
N THR A 457 10.12 2.62 12.19
CA THR A 457 11.24 3.54 11.92
C THR A 457 12.35 3.43 12.98
N ARG A 458 12.03 3.05 14.23
CA ARG A 458 13.06 2.73 15.25
C ARG A 458 13.81 1.45 14.91
N ARG A 459 13.09 0.36 14.57
CA ARG A 459 13.70 -0.92 14.15
C ARG A 459 14.55 -0.77 12.89
N VAL A 460 14.06 -0.04 11.87
CA VAL A 460 14.84 0.26 10.64
C VAL A 460 16.16 0.96 10.98
N LYS A 461 16.13 1.92 11.91
CA LYS A 461 17.34 2.63 12.39
C LYS A 461 18.25 1.78 13.28
N GLU A 462 17.70 0.81 14.01
CA GLU A 462 18.46 -0.19 14.80
C GLU A 462 19.17 -1.19 13.86
N MET A 463 18.53 -1.60 12.76
CA MET A 463 19.10 -2.48 11.73
C MET A 463 20.13 -1.78 10.84
N ILE A 464 19.87 -0.53 10.42
CA ILE A 464 20.72 0.23 9.48
C ILE A 464 21.18 1.53 10.16
N PRO A 465 22.24 1.47 11.00
CA PRO A 465 22.82 2.65 11.62
C PRO A 465 23.57 3.50 10.58
N SER A 466 23.32 4.81 10.57
CA SER A 466 24.01 5.76 9.69
C SER A 466 25.52 5.66 9.86
N ARG A 467 26.25 5.37 8.77
CA ARG A 467 27.69 5.10 8.80
C ARG A 467 28.45 6.27 9.46
N PRO A 468 29.23 6.04 10.53
CA PRO A 468 29.98 7.12 11.18
C PRO A 468 30.95 7.74 10.19
N THR A 469 30.89 9.06 10.04
CA THR A 469 31.73 9.78 9.08
C THR A 469 33.21 9.58 9.43
N LEU A 470 33.94 8.84 8.60
CA LEU A 470 35.37 8.68 8.74
C LEU A 470 36.03 10.08 8.78
N PRO A 471 36.84 10.40 9.81
CA PRO A 471 37.43 11.73 9.92
C PRO A 471 38.34 11.97 8.71
N ARG A 472 38.02 13.00 7.90
CA ARG A 472 38.70 13.34 6.66
C ARG A 472 40.16 13.76 6.90
N ARG A 473 41.07 12.79 6.99
CA ARG A 473 42.52 13.00 7.11
C ARG A 473 43.11 13.77 5.90
N THR A 474 42.38 13.84 4.79
CA THR A 474 42.70 14.70 3.64
C THR A 474 42.82 16.19 3.99
N GLU A 475 42.20 16.68 5.06
CA GLU A 475 42.35 18.06 5.49
C GLU A 475 43.77 18.38 5.99
N GLY A 476 44.47 17.41 6.60
CA GLY A 476 45.87 17.54 6.99
C GLY A 476 46.78 17.70 5.77
N ALA A 477 46.59 16.85 4.76
CA ALA A 477 47.32 16.90 3.48
C ALA A 477 47.02 18.20 2.71
N ARG A 478 45.75 18.60 2.58
CA ARG A 478 45.34 19.86 1.94
C ARG A 478 46.00 21.07 2.61
N LYS A 479 45.94 21.13 3.94
CA LYS A 479 46.57 22.19 4.73
C LYS A 479 48.10 22.18 4.63
N ALA A 480 48.73 21.02 4.50
CA ALA A 480 50.18 20.92 4.25
C ALA A 480 50.57 21.50 2.88
N VAL A 481 49.77 21.26 1.84
CA VAL A 481 49.96 21.83 0.49
C VAL A 481 49.69 23.34 0.48
N GLU A 482 48.64 23.81 1.15
CA GLU A 482 48.38 25.24 1.30
C GLU A 482 49.49 25.96 2.07
N ASP A 483 50.04 25.35 3.13
CA ASP A 483 51.18 25.88 3.88
C ASP A 483 52.47 25.86 3.05
N TYR A 484 52.65 24.89 2.13
CA TYR A 484 53.74 24.88 1.16
C TYR A 484 53.59 26.01 0.13
N HIS A 485 52.41 26.17 -0.49
CA HIS A 485 52.12 27.27 -1.41
C HIS A 485 52.40 28.63 -0.75
N LYS A 486 51.90 28.87 0.47
CA LYS A 486 52.14 30.12 1.22
C LYS A 486 53.64 30.39 1.45
N ARG A 487 54.46 29.36 1.68
CA ARG A 487 55.92 29.51 1.80
C ARG A 487 56.58 29.78 0.45
N VAL A 488 56.19 29.08 -0.63
CA VAL A 488 56.70 29.36 -1.99
C VAL A 488 56.39 30.80 -2.39
N THR A 489 55.14 31.26 -2.23
CA THR A 489 54.74 32.64 -2.50
C THR A 489 55.51 33.65 -1.65
N SER A 490 55.69 33.40 -0.35
CA SER A 490 56.47 34.28 0.54
C SER A 490 57.96 34.34 0.17
N VAL A 491 58.55 33.24 -0.28
CA VAL A 491 59.95 33.20 -0.74
C VAL A 491 60.09 33.91 -2.09
N ALA A 492 59.15 33.71 -3.01
CA ALA A 492 59.14 34.39 -4.31
C ALA A 492 59.00 35.91 -4.17
N VAL A 493 58.07 36.38 -3.33
CA VAL A 493 57.92 37.82 -3.01
C VAL A 493 59.18 38.39 -2.35
N ALA A 494 59.82 37.64 -1.45
CA ALA A 494 61.09 38.08 -0.84
C ALA A 494 62.20 38.19 -1.89
N ILE A 495 62.41 37.19 -2.75
CA ILE A 495 63.40 37.22 -3.83
C ILE A 495 63.12 38.37 -4.81
N LEU A 496 61.84 38.67 -5.09
CA LEU A 496 61.44 39.83 -5.89
C LEU A 496 61.75 41.16 -5.18
N SER A 497 61.61 41.29 -3.85
CA SER A 497 62.05 42.50 -3.15
C SER A 497 63.57 42.68 -3.18
N GLU A 498 64.35 41.62 -2.97
CA GLU A 498 65.82 41.67 -3.08
C GLU A 498 66.27 42.10 -4.49
N TYR A 499 65.63 41.54 -5.53
CA TYR A 499 65.88 41.92 -6.92
C TYR A 499 65.56 43.41 -7.17
N HIS A 500 64.43 43.91 -6.66
CA HIS A 500 64.06 45.33 -6.77
C HIS A 500 64.94 46.28 -5.92
N GLU A 501 65.59 45.80 -4.86
CA GLU A 501 66.57 46.58 -4.09
C GLU A 501 67.93 46.64 -4.80
N LEU A 502 68.37 45.55 -5.43
CA LEU A 502 69.64 45.48 -6.16
C LEU A 502 69.60 46.15 -7.54
N PHE A 503 68.48 46.07 -8.26
CA PHE A 503 68.37 46.51 -9.66
C PHE A 503 67.28 47.58 -9.91
N GLY A 504 66.52 47.96 -8.87
CA GLY A 504 65.44 48.94 -8.97
C GLY A 504 64.11 48.35 -9.45
N LYS A 505 63.05 49.19 -9.45
CA LYS A 505 61.68 48.81 -9.83
C LYS A 505 61.31 49.12 -11.29
N GLN A 506 62.24 49.61 -12.09
CA GLN A 506 61.98 49.95 -13.49
C GLN A 506 62.18 48.72 -14.37
N LEU A 507 61.08 48.16 -14.88
CA LEU A 507 61.12 47.34 -16.08
C LEU A 507 61.68 48.20 -17.23
N PRO A 508 62.65 47.72 -18.03
CA PRO A 508 63.14 48.46 -19.18
C PRO A 508 62.04 48.55 -20.25
N ASP A 509 61.80 49.75 -20.79
CA ASP A 509 60.78 50.00 -21.82
C ASP A 509 61.11 49.26 -23.13
N GLN A 510 60.45 48.11 -23.34
CA GLN A 510 60.32 47.36 -24.60
C GLN A 510 61.64 47.03 -25.36
N GLY A 511 62.79 47.10 -24.69
CA GLY A 511 64.05 46.52 -25.15
C GLY A 511 64.20 45.09 -24.64
N ALA A 512 64.60 44.16 -25.51
CA ALA A 512 64.96 42.81 -25.10
C ALA A 512 66.18 42.86 -24.16
N ILE A 513 66.05 42.30 -22.96
CA ILE A 513 67.18 42.16 -22.03
C ILE A 513 68.17 41.16 -22.65
N ASP A 514 69.41 41.60 -22.83
CA ASP A 514 70.49 40.78 -23.37
C ASP A 514 70.75 39.57 -22.45
N PRO A 515 70.73 38.31 -22.96
CA PRO A 515 70.85 37.12 -22.12
C PRO A 515 72.08 37.10 -21.20
N GLU A 516 73.21 37.66 -21.63
CA GLU A 516 74.40 37.76 -20.78
C GLU A 516 74.17 38.69 -19.57
N THR A 517 73.47 39.82 -19.77
CA THR A 517 73.10 40.72 -18.65
C THR A 517 72.10 40.08 -17.68
N LEU A 518 71.17 39.24 -18.18
CA LEU A 518 70.24 38.50 -17.34
C LEU A 518 70.96 37.41 -16.52
N GLU A 519 71.93 36.72 -17.12
CA GLU A 519 72.79 35.78 -16.38
C GLU A 519 73.62 36.47 -15.30
N GLU A 520 74.20 37.63 -15.59
CA GLU A 520 75.04 38.34 -14.62
C GLU A 520 74.21 38.94 -13.46
N GLN A 521 73.01 39.50 -13.73
CA GLN A 521 72.04 39.87 -12.69
C GLN A 521 71.65 38.65 -11.83
N LYS A 522 71.41 37.49 -12.46
CA LYS A 522 71.10 36.24 -11.76
C LYS A 522 72.27 35.74 -10.91
N ARG A 523 73.52 35.87 -11.36
CA ARG A 523 74.72 35.53 -10.59
C ARG A 523 74.87 36.46 -9.39
N GLN A 524 74.74 37.77 -9.58
CA GLN A 524 74.84 38.77 -8.52
C GLN A 524 73.73 38.60 -7.46
N LEU A 525 72.48 38.33 -7.86
CA LEU A 525 71.39 38.00 -6.94
C LEU A 525 71.67 36.71 -6.17
N ASN A 526 72.17 35.65 -6.82
CA ASN A 526 72.52 34.40 -6.13
C ASN A 526 73.73 34.57 -5.20
N TYR A 527 74.69 35.43 -5.52
CA TYR A 527 75.76 35.79 -4.60
C TYR A 527 75.19 36.43 -3.34
N GLU A 528 74.39 37.50 -3.50
CA GLU A 528 73.86 38.26 -2.36
C GLU A 528 72.88 37.46 -1.49
N LEU A 529 72.04 36.62 -2.09
CA LEU A 529 71.17 35.70 -1.34
C LEU A 529 71.96 34.66 -0.51
N ASN A 530 73.19 34.32 -0.91
CA ASN A 530 74.06 33.41 -0.15
C ASN A 530 74.91 34.14 0.91
N THR A 531 75.49 35.30 0.60
CA THR A 531 76.28 36.10 1.58
C THR A 531 75.41 36.61 2.72
N SER A 532 74.20 37.08 2.43
CA SER A 532 73.23 37.55 3.43
C SER A 532 72.56 36.42 4.24
N GLY A 533 72.79 35.16 3.87
CA GLY A 533 72.16 33.99 4.49
C GLY A 533 70.67 33.81 4.18
N LYS A 534 70.04 34.71 3.41
CA LYS A 534 68.60 34.68 3.06
C LYS A 534 68.23 33.39 2.34
N TYR A 535 69.09 32.87 1.46
CA TYR A 535 68.94 31.56 0.80
C TYR A 535 68.80 30.40 1.80
N PHE A 536 69.59 30.39 2.88
CA PHE A 536 69.52 29.35 3.91
C PHE A 536 68.20 29.45 4.70
N ALA A 537 67.75 30.66 5.01
CA ALA A 537 66.47 30.89 5.68
C ALA A 537 65.28 30.40 4.83
N PHE A 538 65.29 30.66 3.51
CA PHE A 538 64.26 30.15 2.59
C PHE A 538 64.25 28.61 2.52
N LYS A 539 65.45 27.99 2.45
CA LYS A 539 65.62 26.53 2.41
C LYS A 539 65.05 25.85 3.66
N GLU A 540 65.32 26.38 4.85
CA GLU A 540 64.82 25.80 6.11
C GLU A 540 63.30 26.02 6.30
N GLN A 541 62.76 27.14 5.80
CA GLN A 541 61.30 27.36 5.75
C GLN A 541 60.57 26.36 4.86
N LEU A 542 61.07 26.12 3.63
CA LEU A 542 60.47 25.16 2.69
C LEU A 542 60.56 23.72 3.23
N LYS A 543 61.70 23.34 3.83
CA LYS A 543 61.93 22.04 4.47
C LYS A 543 60.83 21.66 5.49
N TYR A 544 60.37 22.60 6.32
CA TYR A 544 59.28 22.32 7.27
C TYR A 544 57.96 21.94 6.57
N SER A 545 57.55 22.71 5.55
CA SER A 545 56.36 22.40 4.76
C SER A 545 56.51 21.10 3.96
N VAL A 546 57.70 20.79 3.43
CA VAL A 546 57.98 19.51 2.76
C VAL A 546 57.88 18.33 3.72
N VAL A 547 58.48 18.41 4.92
CA VAL A 547 58.34 17.36 5.95
C VAL A 547 56.87 17.17 6.36
N LYS A 548 56.08 18.25 6.41
CA LYS A 548 54.64 18.18 6.65
C LYS A 548 53.91 17.46 5.50
N ILE A 549 54.23 17.74 4.24
CA ILE A 549 53.69 17.01 3.07
C ILE A 549 54.05 15.51 3.14
N VAL A 550 55.30 15.16 3.45
CA VAL A 550 55.74 13.75 3.57
C VAL A 550 54.97 13.00 4.67
N ARG A 551 54.65 13.66 5.79
CA ARG A 551 53.87 13.08 6.89
C ARG A 551 52.38 13.00 6.57
N GLU A 552 51.77 14.07 6.06
CA GLU A 552 50.31 14.20 5.93
C GLU A 552 49.77 13.62 4.61
N LYS A 553 50.50 13.74 3.49
CA LYS A 553 50.12 13.20 2.18
C LYS A 553 50.65 11.79 1.97
N TYR A 554 51.95 11.59 2.24
CA TYR A 554 52.65 10.34 1.91
C TYR A 554 52.67 9.30 3.03
N LEU A 555 52.30 9.70 4.26
CA LEU A 555 52.27 8.85 5.46
C LEU A 555 53.61 8.15 5.80
N LYS A 556 54.73 8.59 5.19
CA LYS A 556 56.05 8.00 5.41
C LYS A 556 56.64 8.51 6.73
N THR A 557 56.58 7.65 7.75
CA THR A 557 57.12 7.89 9.09
C THR A 557 58.25 6.92 9.47
N THR A 558 58.48 5.88 8.66
CA THR A 558 59.56 4.90 8.80
C THR A 558 60.68 5.14 7.78
N ALA A 559 61.84 4.52 8.00
CA ALA A 559 62.90 4.44 7.00
C ALA A 559 62.49 3.55 5.80
N PHE A 560 63.21 3.68 4.68
CA PHE A 560 63.07 2.83 3.50
C PHE A 560 63.97 1.59 3.62
N GLU A 561 63.55 0.48 3.02
CA GLU A 561 64.25 -0.81 3.13
C GLU A 561 65.35 -0.96 2.08
N SER A 562 65.23 -0.28 0.93
CA SER A 562 66.29 -0.22 -0.09
C SER A 562 66.59 1.21 -0.55
N GLN A 563 67.82 1.41 -1.04
CA GLN A 563 68.26 2.66 -1.64
C GLN A 563 67.44 3.03 -2.90
N GLU A 564 66.97 2.03 -3.64
CA GLU A 564 66.15 2.20 -4.84
C GLU A 564 64.75 2.71 -4.49
N GLN A 565 64.12 2.17 -3.42
CA GLN A 565 62.85 2.69 -2.90
C GLN A 565 62.98 4.16 -2.46
N LEU A 566 64.11 4.52 -1.81
CA LEU A 566 64.40 5.89 -1.42
C LEU A 566 64.57 6.80 -2.66
N GLN A 567 65.31 6.38 -3.68
CA GLN A 567 65.48 7.18 -4.90
C GLN A 567 64.17 7.35 -5.69
N ALA A 568 63.35 6.31 -5.79
CA ALA A 568 62.03 6.38 -6.42
C ALA A 568 61.07 7.31 -5.66
N PHE A 569 61.08 7.26 -4.33
CA PHE A 569 60.29 8.19 -3.51
C PHE A 569 60.79 9.64 -3.63
N LEU A 570 62.11 9.85 -3.69
CA LEU A 570 62.69 11.19 -3.84
C LEU A 570 62.40 11.80 -5.22
N SER A 571 62.38 11.02 -6.30
CA SER A 571 61.98 11.53 -7.62
C SER A 571 60.49 11.84 -7.70
N GLU A 572 59.63 10.98 -7.16
CA GLU A 572 58.17 11.23 -7.09
C GLU A 572 57.87 12.49 -6.26
N LEU A 573 58.49 12.63 -5.09
CA LEU A 573 58.36 13.80 -4.23
C LEU A 573 58.92 15.06 -4.89
N TYR A 574 60.03 14.96 -5.63
CA TYR A 574 60.61 16.09 -6.35
C TYR A 574 59.64 16.62 -7.43
N VAL A 575 59.13 15.75 -8.30
CA VAL A 575 58.13 16.13 -9.32
C VAL A 575 56.91 16.78 -8.66
N TYR A 576 56.36 16.14 -7.64
CA TYR A 576 55.19 16.65 -6.92
C TYR A 576 55.40 18.04 -6.29
N LEU A 577 56.58 18.30 -5.72
CA LEU A 577 56.91 19.60 -5.13
C LEU A 577 57.15 20.67 -6.21
N VAL A 578 57.74 20.30 -7.35
CA VAL A 578 57.95 21.20 -8.49
C VAL A 578 56.62 21.61 -9.12
N ASP A 579 55.68 20.67 -9.32
CA ASP A 579 54.35 20.97 -9.85
C ASP A 579 53.57 21.93 -8.92
N HIS A 580 53.58 21.66 -7.61
CA HIS A 580 52.95 22.55 -6.63
C HIS A 580 53.68 23.89 -6.46
N MET A 581 54.99 23.95 -6.72
CA MET A 581 55.72 25.21 -6.81
C MET A 581 55.28 26.02 -8.04
N HIS A 582 55.16 25.40 -9.22
CA HIS A 582 54.62 26.06 -10.42
C HIS A 582 53.19 26.56 -10.20
N ILE A 583 52.31 25.79 -9.57
CA ILE A 583 50.95 26.23 -9.23
C ILE A 583 50.98 27.47 -8.31
N ALA A 584 51.85 27.50 -7.29
CA ALA A 584 51.96 28.64 -6.37
C ALA A 584 52.59 29.89 -7.02
N LEU A 585 53.58 29.71 -7.92
CA LEU A 585 54.21 30.80 -8.66
C LEU A 585 53.28 31.36 -9.73
N ASN A 586 52.61 30.51 -10.51
CA ASN A 586 51.66 30.95 -11.53
C ASN A 586 50.51 31.76 -10.90
N ARG A 587 49.97 31.34 -9.74
CA ARG A 587 48.97 32.11 -8.98
C ARG A 587 49.48 33.47 -8.49
N LEU A 588 50.75 33.57 -8.10
CA LEU A 588 51.38 34.86 -7.73
C LEU A 588 51.53 35.79 -8.95
N LEU A 589 51.75 35.22 -10.13
CA LEU A 589 51.97 35.96 -11.38
C LEU A 589 50.67 36.31 -12.14
N SER A 590 49.61 35.51 -12.01
CA SER A 590 48.38 35.63 -12.81
C SER A 590 47.33 36.58 -12.22
N GLY A 591 47.41 36.92 -10.93
CA GLY A 591 46.54 37.91 -10.27
C GLY A 591 45.08 37.49 -10.03
N GLU A 592 44.50 36.65 -10.88
CA GLU A 592 43.13 36.13 -10.77
C GLU A 592 43.09 34.63 -10.42
N ASP A 593 42.04 34.22 -9.69
CA ASP A 593 41.81 32.83 -9.27
C ASP A 593 41.41 31.95 -10.45
N VAL A 594 42.40 31.34 -11.11
CA VAL A 594 42.17 30.19 -11.99
C VAL A 594 41.70 29.02 -11.13
N SER A 595 40.38 28.86 -11.05
CA SER A 595 39.72 27.67 -10.53
C SER A 595 40.25 26.42 -11.23
N SER A 596 40.32 25.31 -10.49
CA SER A 596 40.31 23.91 -10.97
C SER A 596 40.87 23.63 -12.37
N GLY A 597 41.98 22.87 -12.44
CA GLY A 597 42.36 22.18 -13.69
C GLY A 597 41.19 21.39 -14.30
N PRO A 598 41.23 21.14 -15.62
CA PRO A 598 40.05 20.79 -16.41
C PRO A 598 39.23 19.67 -15.75
N PRO A 599 37.92 19.86 -15.54
CA PRO A 599 37.09 18.85 -14.91
C PRO A 599 37.09 17.58 -15.77
N SER A 600 37.13 16.41 -15.13
CA SER A 600 36.90 15.14 -15.80
C SER A 600 35.56 15.20 -16.53
N CYS A 601 35.59 15.11 -17.85
CA CYS A 601 34.48 15.56 -18.71
C CYS A 601 33.19 14.72 -18.59
N THR A 602 33.27 13.56 -17.93
CA THR A 602 32.15 12.64 -17.72
C THR A 602 31.17 13.11 -16.65
N THR A 603 30.00 13.57 -17.09
CA THR A 603 28.88 13.85 -16.17
C THR A 603 28.29 12.55 -15.61
N ARG A 604 27.66 12.65 -14.43
CA ARG A 604 26.92 11.56 -13.76
C ARG A 604 25.89 10.85 -14.66
N GLU A 605 25.33 11.57 -15.64
CA GLU A 605 24.30 11.06 -16.55
C GLU A 605 24.93 10.36 -17.77
N GLN A 606 26.10 10.79 -18.24
CA GLN A 606 26.93 10.03 -19.19
C GLN A 606 27.51 8.76 -18.56
N LEU A 607 27.98 8.80 -17.30
CA LEU A 607 28.45 7.59 -16.60
C LEU A 607 27.34 6.54 -16.41
N TRP A 608 26.08 6.96 -16.31
CA TRP A 608 24.94 6.03 -16.31
C TRP A 608 24.73 5.40 -17.70
N LEU A 609 24.74 6.21 -18.77
CA LEU A 609 24.66 5.70 -20.14
C LEU A 609 25.78 4.70 -20.45
N PHE A 610 27.03 5.00 -20.07
CA PHE A 610 28.16 4.10 -20.30
C PHE A 610 28.04 2.78 -19.49
N ALA A 611 27.43 2.82 -18.30
CA ALA A 611 27.13 1.60 -17.54
C ALA A 611 26.07 0.75 -18.26
N CYS A 612 24.98 1.35 -18.73
CA CYS A 612 23.94 0.63 -19.49
C CYS A 612 24.45 0.11 -20.86
N GLU A 613 25.35 0.84 -21.53
CA GLU A 613 26.04 0.36 -22.74
C GLU A 613 26.92 -0.85 -22.45
N ALA A 614 27.66 -0.84 -21.34
CA ALA A 614 28.50 -1.96 -20.92
C ALA A 614 27.65 -3.18 -20.47
N GLU A 615 26.53 -2.95 -19.80
CA GLU A 615 25.54 -4.00 -19.44
C GLU A 615 24.97 -4.66 -20.71
N ALA A 616 24.48 -3.88 -21.67
CA ALA A 616 23.93 -4.40 -22.93
C ALA A 616 24.97 -5.15 -23.79
N ASN A 617 26.22 -4.71 -23.78
CA ASN A 617 27.35 -5.37 -24.44
C ASN A 617 27.99 -6.50 -23.60
N ARG A 618 27.44 -6.79 -22.40
CA ARG A 618 27.88 -7.85 -21.48
C ARG A 618 29.31 -7.69 -20.92
N ASP A 619 29.88 -6.47 -20.91
CA ASP A 619 31.08 -6.15 -20.12
C ASP A 619 30.69 -5.70 -18.70
N PHE A 620 30.40 -6.71 -17.88
CA PHE A 620 30.01 -6.54 -16.49
C PHE A 620 31.14 -5.95 -15.61
N LYS A 621 32.42 -6.04 -16.04
CA LYS A 621 33.55 -5.44 -15.31
C LYS A 621 33.56 -3.93 -15.52
N LEU A 622 33.40 -3.51 -16.77
CA LEU A 622 33.35 -2.10 -17.15
C LEU A 622 32.08 -1.41 -16.61
N ALA A 623 30.92 -2.08 -16.67
CA ALA A 623 29.68 -1.59 -16.07
C ALA A 623 29.81 -1.32 -14.56
N SER A 624 30.37 -2.29 -13.80
CA SER A 624 30.62 -2.15 -12.36
C SER A 624 31.56 -0.98 -12.06
N LEU A 625 32.58 -0.76 -12.90
CA LEU A 625 33.52 0.35 -12.77
C LEU A 625 32.85 1.72 -13.03
N TYR A 626 31.98 1.85 -14.04
CA TYR A 626 31.24 3.10 -14.27
C TYR A 626 30.25 3.42 -13.15
N HIS A 627 29.52 2.42 -12.61
CA HIS A 627 28.66 2.61 -11.43
C HIS A 627 29.48 3.06 -10.21
N GLN A 628 30.63 2.45 -9.95
CA GLN A 628 31.53 2.86 -8.85
C GLN A 628 32.06 4.29 -9.04
N GLN A 629 32.46 4.68 -10.25
CA GLN A 629 32.85 6.07 -10.55
C GLN A 629 31.69 7.05 -10.32
N ARG A 630 30.47 6.69 -10.71
CA ARG A 630 29.26 7.49 -10.55
C ARG A 630 28.88 7.70 -9.08
N ILE A 631 29.05 6.67 -8.24
CA ILE A 631 28.92 6.78 -6.77
C ILE A 631 30.06 7.61 -6.16
N ALA A 632 31.29 7.51 -6.70
CA ALA A 632 32.43 8.29 -6.23
C ALA A 632 32.32 9.79 -6.54
N GLN A 633 31.61 10.18 -7.61
CA GLN A 633 31.27 11.58 -7.90
C GLN A 633 30.29 12.18 -6.87
N ASP A 634 29.20 11.47 -6.54
CA ASP A 634 28.24 11.91 -5.52
C ASP A 634 27.74 10.75 -4.64
N GLN A 635 28.41 10.58 -3.51
CA GLN A 635 28.08 9.57 -2.49
C GLN A 635 26.70 9.79 -1.85
N ARG A 636 26.06 10.97 -2.00
CA ARG A 636 24.76 11.30 -1.42
C ARG A 636 23.59 11.04 -2.37
N ASN A 637 23.85 10.72 -3.64
CA ASN A 637 22.78 10.42 -4.59
C ASN A 637 22.22 9.02 -4.35
N ILE A 638 21.08 8.93 -3.64
CA ILE A 638 20.34 7.68 -3.34
C ILE A 638 20.24 6.81 -4.60
N GLN A 639 19.82 7.39 -5.73
CA GLN A 639 19.67 6.67 -7.00
C GLN A 639 20.95 5.97 -7.47
N SER A 640 22.13 6.58 -7.31
CA SER A 640 23.38 5.95 -7.76
C SER A 640 23.70 4.68 -6.99
N TRP A 641 23.27 4.58 -5.73
CA TRP A 641 23.31 3.34 -4.95
C TRP A 641 22.23 2.35 -5.36
N LEU A 642 21.01 2.82 -5.65
CA LEU A 642 19.91 1.97 -6.12
C LEU A 642 20.22 1.31 -7.47
N ASP A 643 20.75 2.06 -8.43
CA ASP A 643 21.11 1.57 -9.76
C ASP A 643 22.25 0.53 -9.67
N TYR A 644 23.28 0.79 -8.84
CA TYR A 644 24.37 -0.16 -8.66
C TYR A 644 23.93 -1.42 -7.90
N GLY A 645 23.03 -1.29 -6.93
CA GLY A 645 22.44 -2.44 -6.24
C GLY A 645 21.56 -3.28 -7.17
N ALA A 646 20.82 -2.66 -8.09
CA ALA A 646 20.07 -3.36 -9.14
C ALA A 646 21.00 -4.04 -10.15
N PHE A 647 22.13 -3.42 -10.52
CA PHE A 647 23.19 -4.07 -11.29
C PHE A 647 23.76 -5.29 -10.53
N CYS A 648 24.07 -5.17 -9.24
CA CYS A 648 24.55 -6.29 -8.42
C CYS A 648 23.52 -7.43 -8.28
N LEU A 649 22.21 -7.11 -8.17
CA LEU A 649 21.14 -8.11 -8.20
C LEU A 649 21.12 -8.93 -9.50
N LEU A 650 21.32 -8.30 -10.65
CA LEU A 650 21.37 -8.98 -11.95
C LEU A 650 22.51 -9.99 -12.05
N HIS A 651 23.63 -9.72 -11.37
CA HIS A 651 24.84 -10.53 -11.36
C HIS A 651 24.94 -11.46 -10.14
N GLU A 652 23.80 -11.72 -9.49
CA GLU A 652 23.65 -12.56 -8.29
C GLU A 652 24.47 -12.13 -7.06
N ASP A 653 25.13 -10.97 -7.09
CA ASP A 653 25.87 -10.38 -5.97
C ASP A 653 24.93 -9.69 -4.99
N THR A 654 24.09 -10.51 -4.38
CA THR A 654 23.14 -10.15 -3.32
C THR A 654 23.83 -9.45 -2.14
N THR A 655 25.11 -9.73 -1.89
CA THR A 655 25.88 -9.10 -0.80
C THR A 655 26.18 -7.63 -1.08
N LYS A 656 26.71 -7.28 -2.26
CA LYS A 656 26.91 -5.87 -2.64
C LYS A 656 25.58 -5.15 -2.86
N ALA A 657 24.55 -5.85 -3.37
CA ALA A 657 23.21 -5.29 -3.47
C ALA A 657 22.67 -4.88 -2.07
N GLN A 658 22.83 -5.74 -1.05
CA GLN A 658 22.46 -5.43 0.33
C GLN A 658 23.20 -4.18 0.83
N GLU A 659 24.53 -4.13 0.69
CA GLU A 659 25.33 -2.96 1.11
C GLU A 659 24.85 -1.67 0.43
N CYS A 660 24.59 -1.71 -0.87
CA CYS A 660 24.15 -0.54 -1.65
C CYS A 660 22.78 -0.04 -1.23
N PHE A 661 21.78 -0.92 -1.06
CA PHE A 661 20.45 -0.53 -0.61
C PHE A 661 20.45 -0.06 0.85
N GLN A 662 21.31 -0.63 1.70
CA GLN A 662 21.54 -0.13 3.07
C GLN A 662 22.21 1.26 3.06
N GLN A 663 23.17 1.53 2.16
CA GLN A 663 23.70 2.90 2.01
C GLN A 663 22.60 3.88 1.55
N ALA A 664 21.78 3.49 0.56
CA ALA A 664 20.65 4.29 0.07
C ALA A 664 19.66 4.66 1.20
N LEU A 665 19.20 3.67 1.98
CA LEU A 665 18.30 3.89 3.12
C LEU A 665 18.97 4.65 4.28
N SER A 666 20.30 4.58 4.42
CA SER A 666 21.03 5.37 5.41
C SER A 666 21.13 6.88 5.06
N LEU A 667 20.88 7.23 3.80
CA LEU A 667 20.81 8.61 3.32
C LEU A 667 19.39 9.19 3.49
N ASP A 668 18.36 8.42 3.13
CA ASP A 668 16.95 8.73 3.44
C ASP A 668 16.21 7.49 3.94
N PRO A 669 15.95 7.38 5.27
CA PRO A 669 15.17 6.29 5.85
C PRO A 669 13.69 6.25 5.43
N GLN A 670 13.22 7.18 4.60
CA GLN A 670 11.84 7.27 4.12
C GLN A 670 11.71 7.03 2.60
N ASP A 671 12.79 6.68 1.91
CA ASP A 671 12.69 6.26 0.50
C ASP A 671 12.04 4.87 0.39
N ILE A 672 10.87 4.85 -0.26
CA ILE A 672 10.07 3.65 -0.49
C ILE A 672 10.81 2.66 -1.40
N GLN A 673 11.59 3.14 -2.39
CA GLN A 673 12.33 2.25 -3.28
C GLN A 673 13.48 1.54 -2.53
N SER A 674 14.24 2.26 -1.71
CA SER A 674 15.23 1.70 -0.80
C SER A 674 14.64 0.68 0.18
N LEU A 675 13.47 0.97 0.79
CA LEU A 675 12.78 0.03 1.68
C LEU A 675 12.36 -1.25 0.95
N LEU A 676 11.72 -1.13 -0.22
CA LEU A 676 11.31 -2.29 -1.02
C LEU A 676 12.50 -3.17 -1.43
N LEU A 677 13.63 -2.56 -1.79
CA LEU A 677 14.83 -3.28 -2.22
C LEU A 677 15.59 -3.91 -1.05
N CYS A 678 15.64 -3.24 0.11
CA CYS A 678 16.09 -3.89 1.36
C CYS A 678 15.19 -5.09 1.71
N GLY A 679 13.86 -4.97 1.57
CA GLY A 679 12.92 -6.07 1.76
C GLY A 679 13.16 -7.24 0.80
N ILE A 680 13.27 -6.97 -0.51
CA ILE A 680 13.55 -7.98 -1.55
C ILE A 680 14.88 -8.71 -1.29
N VAL A 681 15.97 -7.98 -1.01
CA VAL A 681 17.27 -8.61 -0.73
C VAL A 681 17.24 -9.40 0.58
N SER A 682 16.58 -8.89 1.63
CA SER A 682 16.42 -9.63 2.90
C SER A 682 15.67 -10.95 2.68
N VAL A 683 14.67 -10.99 1.78
CA VAL A 683 14.00 -12.23 1.37
C VAL A 683 14.95 -13.18 0.62
N MET A 684 15.74 -12.67 -0.32
CA MET A 684 16.72 -13.49 -1.05
C MET A 684 17.80 -14.07 -0.12
N LEU A 685 18.16 -13.36 0.95
CA LEU A 685 19.06 -13.79 2.02
C LEU A 685 18.38 -14.59 3.13
N GLN A 686 17.07 -14.89 3.02
CA GLN A 686 16.25 -15.61 4.01
C GLN A 686 16.09 -14.90 5.38
N HIS A 687 16.41 -13.61 5.45
CA HIS A 687 16.21 -12.73 6.60
C HIS A 687 14.72 -12.27 6.67
N TYR A 688 13.81 -13.23 6.88
CA TYR A 688 12.37 -13.00 6.81
C TYR A 688 11.82 -12.02 7.85
N GLU A 689 12.46 -11.88 9.03
CA GLU A 689 12.06 -10.93 10.07
C GLU A 689 12.42 -9.47 9.71
N GLU A 690 13.62 -9.26 9.15
CA GLU A 690 14.06 -7.95 8.65
C GLU A 690 13.18 -7.49 7.47
N ALA A 691 12.91 -8.42 6.55
CA ALA A 691 12.03 -8.20 5.41
C ALA A 691 10.61 -7.75 5.82
N GLU A 692 10.02 -8.34 6.87
CA GLU A 692 8.69 -7.96 7.35
C GLU A 692 8.66 -6.47 7.76
N VAL A 693 9.67 -6.03 8.52
CA VAL A 693 9.78 -4.63 8.97
C VAL A 693 9.91 -3.67 7.78
N PHE A 694 10.71 -4.01 6.76
CA PHE A 694 10.86 -3.17 5.57
C PHE A 694 9.56 -3.07 4.74
N PHE A 695 8.86 -4.19 4.51
CA PHE A 695 7.60 -4.16 3.78
C PHE A 695 6.47 -3.49 4.56
N GLU A 696 6.42 -3.64 5.89
CA GLU A 696 5.43 -2.96 6.72
C GLU A 696 5.64 -1.44 6.80
N ASP A 697 6.88 -0.96 6.92
CA ASP A 697 7.14 0.49 6.94
C ASP A 697 6.81 1.08 5.57
N ALA A 698 7.19 0.43 4.46
CA ALA A 698 6.78 0.83 3.11
C ALA A 698 5.23 0.92 2.96
N CYS A 699 4.49 -0.08 3.45
CA CYS A 699 3.00 -0.05 3.51
C CYS A 699 2.45 1.08 4.41
N CYS A 700 3.26 1.64 5.31
CA CYS A 700 2.90 2.78 6.16
C CYS A 700 3.36 4.13 5.59
N LEU A 701 4.36 4.17 4.70
CA LEU A 701 4.79 5.38 3.99
C LEU A 701 3.86 5.72 2.83
N GLU A 702 3.55 4.74 1.97
CA GLU A 702 2.64 4.95 0.82
C GLU A 702 1.46 3.95 0.82
N PRO A 703 0.42 4.16 1.63
CA PRO A 703 -0.77 3.31 1.64
C PRO A 703 -1.53 3.24 0.30
N SER A 704 -1.27 4.16 -0.63
CA SER A 704 -1.83 4.17 -1.99
C SER A 704 -1.11 3.27 -3.00
N SER A 705 0.04 2.71 -2.64
CA SER A 705 0.96 2.08 -3.60
C SER A 705 0.58 0.63 -3.92
N ILE A 706 0.04 0.40 -5.12
CA ILE A 706 -0.35 -0.94 -5.61
C ILE A 706 0.86 -1.89 -5.60
N VAL A 707 2.05 -1.39 -5.96
CA VAL A 707 3.29 -2.17 -6.01
C VAL A 707 3.73 -2.61 -4.62
N VAL A 708 3.74 -1.72 -3.62
CA VAL A 708 4.13 -2.04 -2.23
C VAL A 708 3.23 -3.12 -1.65
N TRP A 709 1.91 -2.98 -1.76
CA TRP A 709 0.95 -3.98 -1.28
C TRP A 709 1.12 -5.32 -2.00
N THR A 710 1.37 -5.33 -3.31
CA THR A 710 1.56 -6.57 -4.07
C THR A 710 2.87 -7.28 -3.69
N LEU A 711 3.97 -6.55 -3.53
CA LEU A 711 5.25 -7.10 -3.06
C LEU A 711 5.15 -7.66 -1.65
N SER A 712 4.48 -6.94 -0.74
CA SER A 712 4.20 -7.43 0.61
C SER A 712 3.30 -8.69 0.58
N GLY A 713 2.35 -8.79 -0.36
CA GLY A 713 1.55 -9.99 -0.58
C GLY A 713 2.38 -11.20 -1.03
N LEU A 714 3.25 -11.03 -2.03
CA LEU A 714 4.18 -12.06 -2.53
C LEU A 714 5.19 -12.51 -1.45
N PHE A 715 5.58 -11.59 -0.57
CA PHE A 715 6.42 -11.86 0.61
C PHE A 715 5.71 -12.74 1.66
N TYR A 716 4.47 -12.41 2.05
CA TYR A 716 3.73 -13.24 3.01
C TYR A 716 3.33 -14.59 2.42
N GLU A 717 3.11 -14.69 1.10
CA GLU A 717 2.96 -15.97 0.42
C GLU A 717 4.23 -16.83 0.50
N LEU A 718 5.41 -16.23 0.33
CA LEU A 718 6.70 -16.89 0.54
C LEU A 718 6.87 -17.44 1.96
N GLN A 719 6.33 -16.75 2.98
CA GLN A 719 6.25 -17.24 4.36
C GLN A 719 5.13 -18.29 4.60
N SER A 720 4.36 -18.68 3.58
CA SER A 720 3.11 -19.45 3.69
C SER A 720 2.00 -18.79 4.55
N ASN A 721 2.14 -17.49 4.86
CA ASN A 721 1.14 -16.69 5.57
C ASN A 721 0.04 -16.20 4.61
N ASN A 722 -0.76 -17.17 4.16
CA ASN A 722 -1.87 -16.99 3.21
C ASN A 722 -2.86 -15.88 3.63
N ILE A 723 -3.04 -15.63 4.93
CA ILE A 723 -3.98 -14.64 5.47
C ILE A 723 -3.54 -13.22 5.09
N GLN A 724 -2.27 -12.89 5.38
CA GLN A 724 -1.72 -11.57 5.08
C GLN A 724 -1.43 -11.41 3.58
N ALA A 725 -1.05 -12.48 2.87
CA ALA A 725 -0.95 -12.47 1.42
C ALA A 725 -2.29 -12.10 0.76
N GLU A 726 -3.38 -12.78 1.12
CA GLU A 726 -4.71 -12.50 0.56
C GLU A 726 -5.18 -11.08 0.90
N ARG A 727 -5.00 -10.63 2.15
CA ARG A 727 -5.29 -9.25 2.56
C ARG A 727 -4.58 -8.23 1.67
N ASN A 728 -3.27 -8.37 1.51
CA ASN A 728 -2.46 -7.39 0.80
C ASN A 728 -2.80 -7.36 -0.71
N PHE A 729 -3.10 -8.52 -1.31
CA PHE A 729 -3.63 -8.58 -2.67
C PHE A 729 -5.05 -7.99 -2.81
N ARG A 730 -5.91 -8.09 -1.79
CA ARG A 730 -7.22 -7.42 -1.78
C ARG A 730 -7.07 -5.90 -1.74
N GLU A 731 -6.20 -5.36 -0.87
CA GLU A 731 -5.94 -3.91 -0.80
C GLU A 731 -5.32 -3.39 -2.11
N ALA A 732 -4.33 -4.09 -2.68
CA ALA A 732 -3.76 -3.76 -3.98
C ALA A 732 -4.83 -3.73 -5.10
N LYS A 733 -5.76 -4.69 -5.13
CA LYS A 733 -6.88 -4.74 -6.09
C LYS A 733 -7.89 -3.61 -5.86
N LYS A 734 -8.16 -3.25 -4.61
CA LYS A 734 -9.03 -2.13 -4.23
C LYS A 734 -8.45 -0.78 -4.68
N LEU A 735 -7.15 -0.58 -4.47
CA LEU A 735 -6.42 0.60 -4.94
C LEU A 735 -6.38 0.68 -6.47
N LEU A 736 -6.12 -0.44 -7.16
CA LEU A 736 -6.16 -0.52 -8.62
C LEU A 736 -7.55 -0.16 -9.16
N LYS A 737 -8.62 -0.71 -8.58
CA LYS A 737 -10.00 -0.39 -8.97
C LYS A 737 -10.30 1.10 -8.75
N ALA A 738 -9.93 1.66 -7.60
CA ALA A 738 -10.12 3.08 -7.31
C ALA A 738 -9.32 4.01 -8.26
N GLN A 739 -8.15 3.57 -8.74
CA GLN A 739 -7.40 4.26 -9.80
C GLN A 739 -8.17 4.20 -11.14
N LEU A 740 -8.60 3.02 -11.58
CA LEU A 740 -9.30 2.84 -12.86
C LEU A 740 -10.67 3.57 -12.88
N ASP A 741 -11.41 3.57 -11.77
CA ASP A 741 -12.67 4.31 -11.63
C ASP A 741 -12.44 5.84 -11.67
N LYS A 742 -11.29 6.32 -11.17
CA LYS A 742 -10.89 7.73 -11.27
C LYS A 742 -10.49 8.11 -12.70
N GLU A 743 -9.73 7.25 -13.37
CA GLU A 743 -9.30 7.44 -14.76
C GLU A 743 -10.49 7.43 -15.73
N ARG A 744 -11.45 6.52 -15.55
CA ARG A 744 -12.71 6.51 -16.30
C ARG A 744 -13.49 7.82 -16.14
N ARG A 745 -13.67 8.30 -14.91
CA ARG A 745 -14.38 9.58 -14.64
C ARG A 745 -13.68 10.78 -15.26
N ILE A 746 -12.36 10.75 -15.43
CA ILE A 746 -11.60 11.82 -16.10
C ILE A 746 -11.86 11.78 -17.62
N LEU A 747 -11.93 10.59 -18.23
CA LEU A 747 -12.28 10.42 -19.63
C LEU A 747 -13.73 10.87 -19.91
N GLU A 748 -14.69 10.40 -19.11
CA GLU A 748 -16.11 10.80 -19.19
C GLU A 748 -16.28 12.34 -19.05
N ALA A 749 -15.49 12.98 -18.16
CA ALA A 749 -15.50 14.43 -18.00
C ALA A 749 -14.82 15.20 -19.15
N ALA A 750 -13.87 14.58 -19.86
CA ALA A 750 -13.24 15.16 -21.04
C ALA A 750 -14.16 15.11 -22.26
N GLU A 751 -14.82 13.97 -22.51
CA GLU A 751 -15.79 13.78 -23.59
C GLU A 751 -17.02 14.69 -23.43
N GLY A 752 -17.45 14.95 -22.19
CA GLY A 752 -18.49 15.95 -21.89
C GLY A 752 -18.11 17.41 -22.15
N GLY A 753 -16.85 17.71 -22.50
CA GLY A 753 -16.32 19.06 -22.66
C GLY A 753 -16.58 19.72 -24.02
N GLU A 754 -16.61 18.96 -25.12
CA GLU A 754 -16.67 19.51 -26.50
C GLU A 754 -18.10 19.90 -26.95
N GLY A 755 -18.87 20.53 -26.06
CA GLY A 755 -20.31 20.75 -26.22
C GLY A 755 -20.79 22.20 -26.51
N LYS A 756 -19.94 23.23 -26.37
CA LYS A 756 -20.38 24.65 -26.55
C LYS A 756 -19.34 25.56 -27.21
N LYS A 757 -19.60 25.95 -28.47
CA LYS A 757 -18.96 27.12 -29.09
C LYS A 757 -19.61 28.41 -28.55
N PRO A 758 -18.84 29.48 -28.23
CA PRO A 758 -19.40 30.78 -27.93
C PRO A 758 -19.92 31.46 -29.21
N SER A 759 -21.10 32.06 -29.14
CA SER A 759 -21.66 32.90 -30.20
C SER A 759 -21.69 34.38 -29.78
N SER A 760 -21.53 35.27 -30.77
CA SER A 760 -21.64 36.73 -30.67
C SER A 760 -21.87 37.28 -32.09
N PRO A 761 -22.22 38.57 -32.31
CA PRO A 761 -22.46 39.63 -31.33
C PRO A 761 -23.79 40.39 -31.52
N SER A 762 -24.09 41.36 -30.64
CA SER A 762 -24.85 42.57 -30.96
C SER A 762 -24.40 43.74 -30.05
N THR A 763 -24.68 44.98 -30.45
CA THR A 763 -24.10 46.21 -29.89
C THR A 763 -24.92 46.83 -28.74
N ASP A 764 -24.26 47.57 -27.85
CA ASP A 764 -24.35 49.05 -27.81
C ASP A 764 -23.33 49.67 -26.82
N PRO A 765 -23.06 51.01 -26.87
CA PRO A 765 -21.86 51.62 -26.25
C PRO A 765 -22.12 52.54 -25.03
N GLU A 766 -21.02 53.13 -24.53
CA GLU A 766 -20.89 54.23 -23.53
C GLU A 766 -21.20 53.95 -22.03
N LYS A 767 -20.14 53.98 -21.18
CA LYS A 767 -19.77 55.16 -20.36
C LYS A 767 -18.44 54.97 -19.60
N CYS A 768 -17.90 56.04 -19.02
CA CYS A 768 -16.49 56.13 -18.62
C CYS A 768 -16.25 56.58 -17.16
N LEU A 769 -15.25 55.95 -16.51
CA LEU A 769 -14.26 56.55 -15.57
C LEU A 769 -14.75 57.12 -14.20
N PRO A 770 -13.86 57.51 -13.24
CA PRO A 770 -12.42 57.19 -13.05
C PRO A 770 -11.97 56.81 -11.60
N GLY A 771 -10.70 56.35 -11.47
CA GLY A 771 -9.82 56.52 -10.29
C GLY A 771 -9.90 55.45 -9.18
N ASN A 772 -8.88 55.18 -8.36
CA ASN A 772 -7.43 55.52 -8.29
C ASN A 772 -6.74 54.35 -7.51
N GLY A 773 -5.43 54.07 -7.54
CA GLY A 773 -4.25 54.72 -8.14
C GLY A 773 -3.00 53.80 -8.07
N GLN A 774 -1.80 54.35 -8.25
CA GLN A 774 -0.48 53.66 -8.33
C GLN A 774 -0.01 53.10 -6.94
N THR A 775 1.03 52.26 -6.76
CA THR A 775 2.39 52.15 -7.37
C THR A 775 2.98 50.72 -7.37
N GLN A 776 4.23 50.56 -7.84
CA GLN A 776 4.98 49.30 -8.07
C GLN A 776 5.77 48.75 -6.85
N GLU A 777 6.35 47.55 -7.06
CA GLU A 777 7.71 47.08 -6.64
C GLU A 777 7.92 46.10 -5.45
N VAL A 778 8.11 44.82 -5.83
CA VAL A 778 8.99 43.76 -5.26
C VAL A 778 8.66 43.20 -3.84
N PRO A 779 9.34 42.12 -3.36
CA PRO A 779 8.76 40.77 -3.41
C PRO A 779 8.40 40.17 -2.05
N TRP A 780 7.58 39.11 -2.06
CA TRP A 780 7.42 38.23 -0.89
C TRP A 780 7.66 36.75 -1.24
N ASN A 781 8.51 36.13 -0.43
CA ASN A 781 8.74 34.69 -0.38
C ASN A 781 7.68 34.00 0.50
N GLN A 782 7.73 32.66 0.47
CA GLN A 782 7.11 31.71 1.41
C GLN A 782 5.65 31.27 1.19
N ALA A 783 5.57 30.00 0.77
CA ALA A 783 4.75 28.92 1.35
C ALA A 783 3.27 28.81 0.97
N GLY A 784 2.83 27.55 0.82
CA GLY A 784 1.57 27.16 0.17
C GLY A 784 1.85 26.53 -1.20
N GLY A 785 2.34 25.29 -1.30
CA GLY A 785 2.23 24.18 -0.34
C GLY A 785 1.55 22.94 -0.95
N ALA A 786 1.55 22.81 -2.28
CA ALA A 786 1.10 21.62 -2.99
C ALA A 786 2.30 20.73 -3.30
N TRP A 787 2.47 19.62 -2.55
CA TRP A 787 3.53 18.65 -2.81
C TRP A 787 3.15 17.72 -3.96
N SER A 788 4.10 17.50 -4.87
CA SER A 788 3.98 16.63 -6.02
C SER A 788 4.03 15.15 -5.62
N CYS A 789 3.40 14.30 -6.43
CA CYS A 789 3.62 12.85 -6.36
C CYS A 789 5.03 12.53 -6.86
N VAL A 790 5.99 12.40 -5.94
CA VAL A 790 7.35 11.91 -6.21
C VAL A 790 7.31 10.40 -6.47
N GLY A 791 8.21 9.88 -7.33
CA GLY A 791 8.39 8.44 -7.54
C GLY A 791 8.06 7.97 -8.97
N CYS A 792 6.78 7.73 -9.27
CA CYS A 792 6.38 6.92 -10.43
C CYS A 792 6.20 7.65 -11.79
N GLY A 793 6.63 8.91 -11.94
CA GLY A 793 6.22 9.72 -13.11
C GLY A 793 7.20 10.71 -13.71
N GLU A 794 8.46 10.79 -13.25
CA GLU A 794 9.38 11.88 -13.65
C GLU A 794 10.56 11.47 -14.52
N TRP A 795 11.03 10.21 -14.44
CA TRP A 795 12.14 9.70 -15.26
C TRP A 795 11.88 9.88 -16.76
N TRP A 796 10.73 9.39 -17.24
CA TRP A 796 10.31 9.53 -18.64
C TRP A 796 9.87 10.96 -19.02
N LYS A 797 9.69 11.88 -18.06
CA LYS A 797 9.32 13.28 -18.35
C LYS A 797 10.51 14.20 -18.62
N LYS A 798 11.73 13.85 -18.16
CA LYS A 798 12.92 14.65 -18.50
C LYS A 798 13.30 14.56 -19.99
N ARG A 799 12.89 13.51 -20.72
CA ARG A 799 12.95 13.45 -22.19
C ARG A 799 11.65 13.95 -22.87
N ARG A 800 11.21 15.16 -22.51
CA ARG A 800 10.31 15.98 -23.34
C ARG A 800 10.92 17.35 -23.65
N ILE A 801 11.98 17.35 -24.47
CA ILE A 801 12.37 18.56 -25.20
C ILE A 801 11.19 18.92 -26.12
N SER A 802 10.63 20.11 -25.94
CA SER A 802 9.45 20.54 -26.70
C SER A 802 9.80 20.72 -28.18
N LYS A 803 9.25 19.88 -29.08
CA LYS A 803 9.25 20.09 -30.53
C LYS A 803 8.35 21.28 -30.93
N ARG A 804 8.67 22.49 -30.44
CA ARG A 804 8.19 23.76 -31.00
C ARG A 804 8.87 23.96 -32.35
N ARG A 805 8.13 23.74 -33.44
CA ARG A 805 8.53 24.19 -34.79
C ARG A 805 8.65 25.72 -34.81
N SER A 806 9.82 26.25 -34.50
CA SER A 806 10.11 27.67 -34.65
C SER A 806 10.35 28.00 -36.12
N THR A 807 9.54 28.91 -36.66
CA THR A 807 9.77 29.50 -37.99
C THR A 807 10.33 30.91 -37.83
N LYS A 808 11.21 31.33 -38.77
CA LYS A 808 12.10 32.52 -38.72
C LYS A 808 13.29 32.33 -37.76
N GLY A 809 14.58 32.54 -38.13
CA GLY A 809 15.22 32.63 -39.45
C GLY A 809 16.00 33.93 -39.72
N LYS A 810 17.32 33.84 -40.03
CA LYS A 810 18.14 34.79 -40.83
C LYS A 810 19.64 34.41 -40.91
N GLY A 811 20.14 34.09 -42.11
CA GLY A 811 21.59 34.10 -42.48
C GLY A 811 22.48 32.99 -41.89
N ARG A 812 23.61 32.59 -42.51
CA ARG A 812 24.18 33.00 -43.82
C ARG A 812 24.71 31.80 -44.62
N ARG A 813 24.18 31.64 -45.83
CA ARG A 813 24.87 31.31 -47.09
C ARG A 813 26.33 30.79 -47.00
N TRP A 814 26.49 29.50 -47.27
CA TRP A 814 27.36 29.03 -48.36
C TRP A 814 26.48 28.32 -49.42
N GLY A 815 27.00 28.08 -50.62
CA GLY A 815 26.30 27.26 -51.62
C GLY A 815 26.74 27.48 -53.07
N LEU A 816 26.71 26.38 -53.82
CA LEU A 816 26.78 26.20 -55.29
C LEU A 816 26.01 24.88 -55.54
N SER A 817 24.82 24.83 -56.17
CA SER A 817 24.41 25.16 -57.54
C SER A 817 24.66 24.04 -58.56
N CYS A 818 23.58 23.35 -58.97
CA CYS A 818 23.31 22.72 -60.28
C CYS A 818 21.97 21.94 -60.15
N SER A 819 20.79 22.35 -60.64
CA SER A 819 20.32 22.72 -62.00
C SER A 819 19.93 21.54 -62.88
N GLY A 820 18.69 21.55 -63.40
CA GLY A 820 18.39 20.98 -64.74
C GLY A 820 17.64 19.65 -64.82
N SER A 821 16.32 19.71 -64.70
CA SER A 821 15.33 18.68 -65.10
C SER A 821 15.59 17.92 -66.43
N ARG A 822 15.16 16.64 -66.52
CA ARG A 822 13.97 16.21 -67.32
C ARG A 822 13.74 14.69 -67.35
N ASN A 823 12.45 14.32 -67.32
CA ASN A 823 11.70 13.21 -67.98
C ASN A 823 12.47 11.93 -68.38
N LYS A 824 11.93 10.72 -68.17
CA LYS A 824 10.61 10.26 -68.71
C LYS A 824 10.00 9.08 -67.92
N SER A 825 8.67 8.97 -67.95
CA SER A 825 7.91 7.73 -67.77
C SER A 825 7.36 7.21 -69.11
N PRO A 826 6.91 5.95 -69.15
CA PRO A 826 5.50 5.62 -69.51
C PRO A 826 4.89 4.61 -68.49
N THR A 827 3.61 4.63 -68.06
CA THR A 827 2.28 4.55 -68.74
C THR A 827 2.05 3.23 -69.50
N LEU A 828 0.89 2.55 -69.45
CA LEU A 828 -0.47 2.91 -68.99
C LEU A 828 -1.37 1.64 -68.78
N GLY A 829 -2.54 1.78 -68.11
CA GLY A 829 -3.63 0.79 -68.00
C GLY A 829 -4.08 0.56 -66.54
N LEU A 830 -5.15 1.18 -66.00
CA LEU A 830 -6.60 1.05 -66.27
C LEU A 830 -7.14 -0.37 -65.93
N THR A 831 -8.24 -0.54 -65.18
CA THR A 831 -9.50 0.24 -65.13
C THR A 831 -10.06 0.56 -63.73
N GLU A 832 -11.05 1.47 -63.67
CA GLU A 832 -11.81 1.84 -62.46
C GLU A 832 -13.06 0.97 -62.23
N THR A 833 -13.59 0.88 -60.99
CA THR A 833 -15.04 1.04 -60.70
C THR A 833 -15.40 1.19 -59.21
N CYS A 834 -16.26 2.16 -58.92
CA CYS A 834 -17.26 2.29 -57.84
C CYS A 834 -17.02 1.78 -56.40
N PHE A 835 -16.87 2.75 -55.49
CA PHE A 835 -17.59 2.90 -54.21
C PHE A 835 -18.30 1.67 -53.57
N LEU A 836 -17.80 1.29 -52.39
CA LEU A 836 -18.64 1.10 -51.19
C LEU A 836 -18.00 1.87 -50.02
N ALA A 837 -18.82 2.36 -49.08
CA ALA A 837 -18.33 3.15 -47.95
C ALA A 837 -17.68 2.25 -46.89
N ALA A 838 -16.47 2.59 -46.46
CA ALA A 838 -15.88 2.00 -45.25
C ALA A 838 -16.64 2.49 -43.99
N PRO A 839 -16.81 1.67 -42.96
CA PRO A 839 -17.46 2.09 -41.72
C PRO A 839 -16.69 3.22 -41.01
N CYS A 840 -17.39 3.94 -40.12
CA CYS A 840 -16.72 4.75 -39.11
C CYS A 840 -15.76 3.86 -38.29
N PRO A 841 -14.58 4.37 -37.85
CA PRO A 841 -13.71 3.59 -36.99
C PRO A 841 -14.47 3.20 -35.73
N ALA A 842 -14.46 1.90 -35.41
CA ALA A 842 -14.92 1.41 -34.13
C ALA A 842 -14.11 2.05 -32.99
N PRO A 843 -14.65 2.16 -31.76
CA PRO A 843 -13.84 2.51 -30.61
C PRO A 843 -12.62 1.58 -30.56
N GLY A 844 -11.43 2.16 -30.38
CA GLY A 844 -10.16 1.43 -30.44
C GLY A 844 -10.10 0.28 -29.43
N PRO A 845 -9.21 -0.70 -29.63
CA PRO A 845 -9.04 -1.81 -28.70
C PRO A 845 -8.77 -1.26 -27.29
N GLN A 846 -9.67 -1.55 -26.36
CA GLN A 846 -9.48 -1.18 -24.96
C GLN A 846 -8.21 -1.87 -24.47
N GLN A 847 -7.26 -1.09 -23.96
CA GLN A 847 -6.05 -1.66 -23.36
C GLN A 847 -6.47 -2.66 -22.27
N PRO A 848 -5.93 -3.90 -22.26
CA PRO A 848 -6.27 -4.88 -21.24
C PRO A 848 -5.94 -4.30 -19.86
N PRO A 849 -6.82 -4.46 -18.86
CA PRO A 849 -6.67 -3.77 -17.58
C PRO A 849 -5.41 -4.26 -16.85
N CYS A 850 -4.36 -3.43 -16.83
CA CYS A 850 -3.07 -3.79 -16.25
C CYS A 850 -3.25 -4.13 -14.75
N THR A 851 -2.96 -5.39 -14.41
CA THR A 851 -3.25 -5.98 -13.11
C THR A 851 -2.30 -5.48 -12.03
N ILE A 852 -2.58 -5.85 -10.77
CA ILE A 852 -1.66 -5.57 -9.66
C ILE A 852 -0.29 -6.25 -9.87
N PHE A 853 -0.27 -7.41 -10.55
CA PHE A 853 0.93 -8.20 -10.78
C PHE A 853 1.74 -7.61 -11.93
N MET A 854 1.13 -7.23 -13.05
CA MET A 854 1.86 -6.61 -14.16
C MET A 854 2.43 -5.23 -13.78
N LYS A 855 1.69 -4.38 -13.04
CA LYS A 855 2.25 -3.14 -12.47
C LYS A 855 3.46 -3.39 -11.54
N THR A 856 3.50 -4.56 -10.90
CA THR A 856 4.60 -4.97 -10.02
C THR A 856 5.76 -5.57 -10.81
N VAL A 857 5.51 -6.32 -11.88
CA VAL A 857 6.52 -6.78 -12.85
C VAL A 857 7.25 -5.59 -13.49
N GLU A 858 6.52 -4.56 -13.91
CA GLU A 858 7.08 -3.32 -14.45
C GLU A 858 8.05 -2.61 -13.49
N PHE A 859 7.87 -2.76 -12.17
CA PHE A 859 8.82 -2.26 -11.17
C PHE A 859 10.00 -3.23 -11.02
N LEU A 860 9.70 -4.52 -10.84
CA LEU A 860 10.68 -5.58 -10.57
C LEU A 860 11.72 -5.76 -11.70
N MET A 861 11.32 -5.57 -12.97
CA MET A 861 12.24 -5.58 -14.11
C MET A 861 13.24 -4.40 -14.05
N LYS A 862 12.80 -3.19 -13.67
CA LYS A 862 13.65 -1.99 -13.56
C LYS A 862 14.69 -2.08 -12.44
N VAL A 863 14.51 -3.01 -11.50
CA VAL A 863 15.41 -3.26 -10.36
C VAL A 863 16.06 -4.64 -10.42
N ASN A 864 15.96 -5.34 -11.55
CA ASN A 864 16.55 -6.66 -11.82
C ASN A 864 16.18 -7.77 -10.82
N ALA A 865 15.03 -7.67 -10.15
CA ALA A 865 14.61 -8.61 -9.11
C ALA A 865 13.94 -9.88 -9.69
N VAL A 866 14.69 -10.61 -10.53
CA VAL A 866 14.22 -11.74 -11.38
C VAL A 866 13.38 -12.78 -10.62
N GLN A 867 13.76 -13.14 -9.38
CA GLN A 867 13.02 -14.13 -8.59
C GLN A 867 11.58 -13.69 -8.25
N PHE A 868 11.36 -12.40 -7.99
CA PHE A 868 10.04 -11.84 -7.74
C PHE A 868 9.25 -11.66 -9.03
N VAL A 869 9.90 -11.36 -10.17
CA VAL A 869 9.25 -11.29 -11.50
C VAL A 869 8.52 -12.61 -11.81
N HIS A 870 9.20 -13.75 -11.67
CA HIS A 870 8.62 -15.07 -11.92
C HIS A 870 7.38 -15.35 -11.04
N LYS A 871 7.39 -14.90 -9.78
CA LYS A 871 6.25 -15.06 -8.86
C LYS A 871 5.07 -14.19 -9.26
N ALA A 872 5.30 -12.93 -9.63
CA ALA A 872 4.24 -12.05 -10.11
C ALA A 872 3.64 -12.56 -11.45
N LEU A 873 4.47 -13.06 -12.37
CA LEU A 873 4.00 -13.69 -13.62
C LEU A 873 3.18 -14.96 -13.36
N ALA A 874 3.58 -15.81 -12.39
CA ALA A 874 2.80 -16.98 -12.01
C ALA A 874 1.39 -16.62 -11.49
N HIS A 875 1.27 -15.53 -10.71
CA HIS A 875 -0.04 -15.01 -10.29
C HIS A 875 -0.85 -14.39 -11.42
N GLU A 876 -0.21 -13.76 -12.39
CA GLU A 876 -0.89 -13.21 -13.57
C GLU A 876 -1.57 -14.33 -14.38
N LEU A 877 -0.86 -15.43 -14.64
CA LEU A 877 -1.37 -16.61 -15.35
C LEU A 877 -2.51 -17.33 -14.60
N LEU A 878 -2.54 -17.21 -13.27
CA LEU A 878 -3.63 -17.71 -12.42
C LEU A 878 -4.80 -16.72 -12.28
N SER A 879 -4.71 -15.52 -12.87
CA SER A 879 -5.72 -14.48 -12.72
C SER A 879 -6.94 -14.73 -13.62
N LEU A 880 -8.14 -14.74 -13.04
CA LEU A 880 -9.41 -14.91 -13.79
C LEU A 880 -9.77 -13.72 -14.70
N GLN A 881 -8.88 -12.74 -14.85
CA GLN A 881 -9.10 -11.49 -15.59
C GLN A 881 -8.02 -11.21 -16.64
N GLY A 882 -6.84 -11.85 -16.56
CA GLY A 882 -5.75 -11.69 -17.50
C GLY A 882 -5.32 -13.04 -18.09
N GLY A 883 -5.56 -13.23 -19.39
CA GLY A 883 -4.75 -14.15 -20.18
C GLY A 883 -3.33 -13.58 -20.37
N PRO A 884 -2.36 -14.37 -20.85
CA PRO A 884 -0.99 -13.89 -21.05
C PRO A 884 -0.96 -12.77 -22.10
N THR A 885 -0.75 -11.54 -21.64
CA THR A 885 -0.70 -10.32 -22.47
C THR A 885 0.63 -10.19 -23.21
N CYS A 886 0.73 -9.28 -24.18
CA CYS A 886 2.02 -8.95 -24.80
C CYS A 886 3.07 -8.53 -23.74
N ALA A 887 2.65 -7.74 -22.73
CA ALA A 887 3.52 -7.35 -21.61
C ALA A 887 3.97 -8.53 -20.73
N TYR A 888 3.12 -9.55 -20.52
CA TYR A 888 3.50 -10.80 -19.85
C TYR A 888 4.59 -11.54 -20.64
N TYR A 889 4.42 -11.69 -21.96
CA TYR A 889 5.41 -12.36 -22.80
C TYR A 889 6.73 -11.57 -22.94
N LEU A 890 6.67 -10.23 -22.97
CA LEU A 890 7.85 -9.36 -22.92
C LEU A 890 8.64 -9.53 -21.61
N ALA A 891 7.95 -9.56 -20.47
CA ALA A 891 8.59 -9.78 -19.18
C ALA A 891 9.22 -11.17 -19.08
N LEU A 892 8.53 -12.20 -19.60
CA LEU A 892 9.01 -13.58 -19.62
C LEU A 892 10.21 -13.76 -20.57
N ALA A 893 10.16 -13.17 -21.77
CA ALA A 893 11.27 -13.12 -22.72
C ALA A 893 12.50 -12.44 -22.10
N TRP A 894 12.32 -11.28 -21.46
CA TRP A 894 13.38 -10.61 -20.72
C TRP A 894 13.97 -11.49 -19.62
N THR A 895 13.16 -12.20 -18.82
CA THR A 895 13.72 -13.12 -17.81
C THR A 895 14.51 -14.27 -18.40
N TYR A 896 14.09 -14.83 -19.54
CA TYR A 896 14.85 -15.88 -20.23
C TYR A 896 16.13 -15.34 -20.88
N LEU A 897 16.14 -14.08 -21.34
CA LEU A 897 17.34 -13.41 -21.83
C LEU A 897 18.43 -13.29 -20.76
N GLN A 898 18.05 -12.97 -19.51
CA GLN A 898 18.98 -12.92 -18.37
C GLN A 898 19.44 -14.33 -17.91
N GLN A 899 18.60 -15.36 -18.11
CA GLN A 899 18.95 -16.76 -17.86
C GLN A 899 19.70 -17.43 -19.02
N GLU A 900 20.01 -16.70 -20.09
CA GLU A 900 20.59 -17.19 -21.35
C GLU A 900 19.76 -18.28 -22.08
N ASP A 901 18.48 -18.45 -21.73
CA ASP A 901 17.56 -19.40 -22.37
C ASP A 901 16.99 -18.82 -23.67
N LEU A 902 17.87 -18.69 -24.66
CA LEU A 902 17.58 -18.13 -25.99
C LEU A 902 16.38 -18.82 -26.71
N PRO A 903 16.16 -20.15 -26.66
CA PRO A 903 15.02 -20.76 -27.36
C PRO A 903 13.67 -20.45 -26.68
N LYS A 904 13.58 -20.42 -25.34
CA LYS A 904 12.33 -20.00 -24.68
C LYS A 904 12.07 -18.50 -24.85
N CYS A 905 13.12 -17.68 -24.87
CA CYS A 905 13.02 -16.26 -25.20
C CYS A 905 12.41 -16.04 -26.59
N GLU A 906 12.88 -16.79 -27.60
CA GLU A 906 12.34 -16.75 -28.97
C GLU A 906 10.86 -17.15 -29.05
N GLU A 907 10.47 -18.21 -28.35
CA GLU A 907 9.07 -18.63 -28.26
C GLU A 907 8.19 -17.54 -27.63
N CYS A 908 8.62 -16.95 -26.50
CA CYS A 908 7.86 -15.87 -25.86
C CYS A 908 7.71 -14.65 -26.77
N LEU A 909 8.76 -14.26 -27.50
CA LEU A 909 8.71 -13.15 -28.46
C LEU A 909 7.84 -13.47 -29.68
N ARG A 910 7.78 -14.74 -30.13
CA ARG A 910 6.87 -15.19 -31.19
C ARG A 910 5.40 -15.03 -30.79
N GLU A 911 5.05 -15.32 -29.53
CA GLU A 911 3.68 -15.08 -29.03
C GLU A 911 3.41 -13.58 -28.79
N ALA A 912 4.40 -12.82 -28.30
CA ALA A 912 4.27 -11.37 -28.12
C ALA A 912 3.96 -10.63 -29.44
N VAL A 913 4.65 -10.98 -30.55
CA VAL A 913 4.39 -10.42 -31.90
C VAL A 913 3.00 -10.78 -32.43
N GLN A 914 2.45 -11.95 -32.09
CA GLN A 914 1.10 -12.34 -32.51
C GLN A 914 0.00 -11.53 -31.79
N ILE A 915 0.25 -11.11 -30.55
CA ILE A 915 -0.71 -10.36 -29.73
C ILE A 915 -0.67 -8.86 -30.05
N ASP A 916 0.52 -8.27 -30.14
CA ASP A 916 0.71 -6.85 -30.46
C ASP A 916 1.90 -6.67 -31.41
N PRO A 917 1.67 -6.74 -32.74
CA PRO A 917 2.72 -6.57 -33.74
C PRO A 917 3.19 -5.12 -33.92
N VAL A 918 2.55 -4.14 -33.26
CA VAL A 918 2.87 -2.71 -33.37
C VAL A 918 3.81 -2.26 -32.23
N ASN A 919 3.95 -3.06 -31.18
CA ASN A 919 4.76 -2.73 -30.00
C ASN A 919 6.26 -2.58 -30.31
N PRO A 920 6.87 -1.40 -30.16
CA PRO A 920 8.30 -1.19 -30.45
C PRO A 920 9.22 -2.06 -29.59
N ASN A 921 8.82 -2.35 -28.33
CA ASN A 921 9.65 -3.08 -27.38
C ASN A 921 9.79 -4.57 -27.73
N VAL A 922 8.78 -5.16 -28.39
CA VAL A 922 8.84 -6.55 -28.87
C VAL A 922 9.85 -6.67 -30.00
N TRP A 923 9.82 -5.74 -30.96
CA TRP A 923 10.81 -5.71 -32.05
C TRP A 923 12.21 -5.37 -31.57
N ALA A 924 12.35 -4.51 -30.54
CA ALA A 924 13.65 -4.22 -29.92
C ALA A 924 14.26 -5.45 -29.22
N GLN A 925 13.51 -6.14 -28.35
CA GLN A 925 13.98 -7.36 -27.68
C GLN A 925 14.25 -8.49 -28.68
N LYS A 926 13.44 -8.63 -29.74
CA LYS A 926 13.67 -9.62 -30.79
C LYS A 926 14.92 -9.31 -31.62
N GLY A 927 15.15 -8.03 -31.97
CA GLY A 927 16.38 -7.60 -32.64
C GLY A 927 17.62 -7.90 -31.81
N HIS A 928 17.57 -7.63 -30.50
CA HIS A 928 18.67 -7.94 -29.57
C HIS A 928 18.89 -9.46 -29.39
N LEU A 929 17.83 -10.27 -29.36
CA LEU A 929 17.96 -11.73 -29.36
C LEU A 929 18.64 -12.25 -30.64
N CYS A 930 18.26 -11.74 -31.83
CA CYS A 930 18.92 -12.07 -33.09
C CYS A 930 20.39 -11.61 -33.11
N TYR A 931 20.68 -10.40 -32.58
CA TYR A 931 22.04 -9.87 -32.46
C TYR A 931 22.93 -10.76 -31.57
N LEU A 932 22.45 -11.19 -30.40
CA LEU A 932 23.18 -12.13 -29.54
C LEU A 932 23.39 -13.50 -30.20
N LYS A 933 22.44 -13.97 -31.03
CA LYS A 933 22.59 -15.17 -31.87
C LYS A 933 23.54 -14.98 -33.07
N ARG A 934 24.01 -13.76 -33.35
CA ARG A 934 24.74 -13.35 -34.57
C ARG A 934 23.95 -13.54 -35.88
N ASP A 935 22.63 -13.48 -35.78
CA ASP A 935 21.70 -13.44 -36.91
C ASP A 935 21.45 -11.97 -37.30
N PHE A 936 22.44 -11.38 -37.96
CA PHE A 936 22.45 -9.94 -38.24
C PHE A 936 21.40 -9.51 -39.26
N ASP A 937 21.06 -10.36 -40.23
CA ASP A 937 19.98 -10.11 -41.21
C ASP A 937 18.63 -9.90 -40.49
N ASN A 938 18.22 -10.84 -39.63
CA ASN A 938 16.97 -10.71 -38.88
C ASN A 938 17.04 -9.62 -37.78
N ALA A 939 18.22 -9.36 -37.21
CA ALA A 939 18.39 -8.27 -36.25
C ALA A 939 18.17 -6.90 -36.91
N LYS A 940 18.79 -6.65 -38.08
CA LYS A 940 18.61 -5.46 -38.91
C LYS A 940 17.14 -5.24 -39.26
N ASP A 941 16.47 -6.28 -39.76
CA ASP A 941 15.05 -6.25 -40.13
C ASP A 941 14.13 -5.91 -38.93
N CYS A 942 14.51 -6.32 -37.71
CA CYS A 942 13.79 -5.96 -36.49
C CYS A 942 14.08 -4.52 -36.04
N TYR A 943 15.34 -4.07 -36.06
CA TYR A 943 15.73 -2.72 -35.64
C TYR A 943 15.23 -1.62 -36.61
N GLU A 944 15.27 -1.86 -37.93
CA GLU A 944 14.67 -0.93 -38.91
C GLU A 944 13.17 -0.74 -38.67
N ARG A 945 12.44 -1.79 -38.24
CA ARG A 945 11.03 -1.70 -37.84
C ARG A 945 10.84 -0.89 -36.56
N VAL A 946 11.69 -1.05 -35.54
CA VAL A 946 11.62 -0.23 -34.32
C VAL A 946 11.66 1.26 -34.66
N ILE A 947 12.60 1.66 -35.51
CA ILE A 947 12.81 3.06 -35.94
C ILE A 947 11.67 3.57 -36.85
N SER A 948 10.85 2.68 -37.43
CA SER A 948 9.70 3.03 -38.27
C SER A 948 8.43 3.39 -37.49
N PHE A 949 8.37 3.10 -36.17
CA PHE A 949 7.21 3.38 -35.34
C PHE A 949 7.13 4.85 -34.87
N VAL A 950 5.95 5.25 -34.39
CA VAL A 950 5.65 6.62 -33.91
C VAL A 950 5.98 6.84 -32.43
N GLU A 951 6.07 5.74 -31.66
CA GLU A 951 6.49 5.75 -30.25
C GLU A 951 7.87 5.09 -30.15
N ASP A 952 8.79 5.73 -29.41
CA ASP A 952 10.14 5.22 -29.22
C ASP A 952 10.14 4.00 -28.28
N ALA A 953 10.96 2.99 -28.57
CA ALA A 953 11.18 1.87 -27.66
C ALA A 953 11.92 2.32 -26.38
N VAL A 954 11.71 1.60 -25.27
CA VAL A 954 12.38 1.87 -23.98
C VAL A 954 13.91 1.94 -24.13
N ASP A 955 14.48 1.00 -24.89
CA ASP A 955 15.93 0.85 -25.08
C ASP A 955 16.42 1.33 -26.47
N ILE A 956 15.75 2.35 -27.05
CA ILE A 956 16.04 2.87 -28.41
C ILE A 956 17.51 3.24 -28.64
N HIS A 957 18.24 3.63 -27.59
CA HIS A 957 19.69 3.92 -27.65
C HIS A 957 20.52 2.69 -28.05
N ILE A 958 20.20 1.53 -27.44
CA ILE A 958 20.87 0.25 -27.70
C ILE A 958 20.50 -0.26 -29.11
N VAL A 959 19.26 -0.03 -29.56
CA VAL A 959 18.82 -0.30 -30.93
C VAL A 959 19.65 0.45 -31.97
N TYR A 960 19.91 1.76 -31.77
CA TYR A 960 20.76 2.52 -32.68
C TYR A 960 22.21 2.04 -32.69
N LEU A 961 22.79 1.72 -31.53
CA LEU A 961 24.17 1.20 -31.45
C LEU A 961 24.32 -0.12 -32.21
N HIS A 962 23.44 -1.09 -31.97
CA HIS A 962 23.52 -2.40 -32.62
C HIS A 962 23.23 -2.32 -34.13
N LEU A 963 22.24 -1.53 -34.57
CA LEU A 963 21.97 -1.32 -36.00
C LEU A 963 23.14 -0.58 -36.68
N GLY A 964 23.73 0.41 -36.01
CA GLY A 964 24.94 1.09 -36.46
C GLY A 964 26.13 0.14 -36.62
N SER A 965 26.32 -0.82 -35.71
CA SER A 965 27.38 -1.83 -35.83
C SER A 965 27.15 -2.80 -36.99
N ILE A 966 25.91 -3.24 -37.21
CA ILE A 966 25.58 -4.13 -38.33
C ILE A 966 25.90 -3.44 -39.66
N TYR A 967 25.47 -2.18 -39.85
CA TYR A 967 25.78 -1.43 -41.07
C TYR A 967 27.29 -1.17 -41.27
N LEU A 968 28.11 -1.11 -40.21
CA LEU A 968 29.57 -1.05 -40.34
C LEU A 968 30.17 -2.39 -40.79
N GLU A 969 29.69 -3.52 -40.28
CA GLU A 969 30.16 -4.85 -40.69
C GLU A 969 29.74 -5.19 -42.14
N GLU A 970 28.51 -4.83 -42.53
CA GLU A 970 28.00 -4.94 -43.91
C GLU A 970 28.68 -3.96 -44.89
N LYS A 971 29.40 -2.96 -44.36
CA LYS A 971 30.06 -1.86 -45.12
C LYS A 971 29.10 -0.85 -45.75
N GLU A 972 27.85 -0.77 -45.28
CA GLU A 972 26.92 0.32 -45.58
C GLU A 972 27.29 1.61 -44.80
N TYR A 973 28.55 2.07 -44.87
CA TYR A 973 29.10 3.13 -44.01
C TYR A 973 28.27 4.43 -44.05
N GLY A 974 27.70 4.78 -45.21
CA GLY A 974 26.83 5.95 -45.36
C GLY A 974 25.50 5.86 -44.60
N ARG A 975 24.97 4.65 -44.36
CA ARG A 975 23.83 4.43 -43.44
C ARG A 975 24.28 4.39 -41.99
N ALA A 976 25.39 3.71 -41.70
CA ALA A 976 25.97 3.67 -40.35
C ALA A 976 26.16 5.10 -39.80
N LYS A 977 26.77 6.00 -40.58
CA LYS A 977 26.94 7.43 -40.27
C LYS A 977 25.61 8.09 -39.88
N GLN A 978 24.54 7.85 -40.65
CA GLN A 978 23.21 8.43 -40.38
C GLN A 978 22.58 7.87 -39.09
N ILE A 979 22.67 6.56 -38.85
CA ILE A 979 22.16 5.93 -37.62
C ILE A 979 22.92 6.39 -36.38
N TYR A 980 24.25 6.47 -36.43
CA TYR A 980 25.03 6.96 -35.30
C TYR A 980 24.82 8.45 -35.02
N LEU A 981 24.61 9.28 -36.05
CA LEU A 981 24.21 10.69 -35.85
C LEU A 981 22.82 10.81 -35.20
N LEU A 982 21.84 9.98 -35.59
CA LEU A 982 20.54 9.90 -34.91
C LEU A 982 20.66 9.39 -33.47
N ALA A 983 21.66 8.54 -33.17
CA ALA A 983 21.99 8.16 -31.80
C ALA A 983 22.55 9.37 -31.01
N CYS A 984 23.50 10.12 -31.58
CA CYS A 984 24.07 11.33 -30.97
C CYS A 984 23.01 12.41 -30.66
N ASP A 985 22.06 12.65 -31.58
CA ASP A 985 20.94 13.59 -31.41
C ASP A 985 20.03 13.23 -30.22
N ASN A 986 19.96 11.94 -29.85
CA ASN A 986 19.15 11.44 -28.73
C ASN A 986 19.96 11.32 -27.44
N SER A 987 21.06 10.56 -27.47
CA SER A 987 22.02 10.35 -26.37
C SER A 987 23.43 10.18 -26.94
N ALA A 988 24.16 11.29 -27.08
CA ALA A 988 25.59 11.25 -27.39
C ALA A 988 26.39 10.47 -26.33
N SER A 989 27.11 9.45 -26.78
CA SER A 989 28.06 8.67 -25.98
C SER A 989 29.41 8.53 -26.70
N CYS A 990 30.42 7.99 -26.01
CA CYS A 990 31.69 7.68 -26.65
C CYS A 990 31.51 6.66 -27.80
N LEU A 991 30.61 5.68 -27.64
CA LEU A 991 30.38 4.65 -28.65
C LEU A 991 29.61 5.19 -29.87
N THR A 992 28.65 6.11 -29.68
CA THR A 992 27.94 6.72 -30.83
C THR A 992 28.89 7.55 -31.68
N TRP A 993 29.72 8.41 -31.06
CA TRP A 993 30.68 9.24 -31.78
C TRP A 993 31.83 8.45 -32.39
N LEU A 994 32.31 7.39 -31.72
CA LEU A 994 33.24 6.43 -32.32
C LEU A 994 32.62 5.77 -33.57
N GLY A 995 31.34 5.39 -33.53
CA GLY A 995 30.61 4.88 -34.68
C GLY A 995 30.55 5.86 -35.86
N VAL A 996 30.31 7.15 -35.61
CA VAL A 996 30.40 8.21 -36.64
C VAL A 996 31.82 8.31 -37.19
N GLY A 997 32.84 8.38 -36.32
CA GLY A 997 34.24 8.51 -36.71
C GLY A 997 34.74 7.35 -37.57
N ILE A 998 34.39 6.11 -37.21
CA ILE A 998 34.69 4.91 -38.01
C ILE A 998 33.98 4.98 -39.37
N ALA A 999 32.71 5.40 -39.43
CA ALA A 999 31.99 5.53 -40.69
C ALA A 999 32.63 6.58 -41.62
N CYS A 1000 32.96 7.77 -41.10
CA CYS A 1000 33.61 8.85 -41.87
C CYS A 1000 35.01 8.43 -42.36
N TYR A 1001 35.82 7.80 -41.49
CA TYR A 1001 37.14 7.27 -41.87
C TYR A 1001 37.05 6.23 -43.00
N ARG A 1002 36.02 5.37 -42.98
CA ARG A 1002 35.76 4.37 -44.03
C ARG A 1002 35.17 4.97 -45.33
N LEU A 1003 34.68 6.21 -45.27
CA LEU A 1003 34.23 7.02 -46.42
C LEU A 1003 35.33 7.96 -46.96
N GLU A 1004 36.54 7.91 -46.39
CA GLU A 1004 37.67 8.83 -46.67
C GLU A 1004 37.40 10.31 -46.29
N GLU A 1005 36.35 10.56 -45.49
CA GLU A 1005 35.95 11.88 -44.95
C GLU A 1005 36.80 12.22 -43.71
N LEU A 1006 38.12 12.38 -43.90
CA LEU A 1006 39.09 12.44 -42.80
C LEU A 1006 38.88 13.60 -41.80
N GLU A 1007 38.45 14.77 -42.26
CA GLU A 1007 38.18 15.93 -41.38
C GLU A 1007 36.99 15.65 -40.44
N GLU A 1008 35.85 15.19 -40.98
CA GLU A 1008 34.68 14.81 -40.18
C GLU A 1008 34.94 13.60 -39.28
N ALA A 1009 35.86 12.71 -39.67
CA ALA A 1009 36.30 11.58 -38.84
C ALA A 1009 37.12 12.06 -37.62
N GLU A 1010 38.01 13.03 -37.81
CA GLU A 1010 38.81 13.61 -36.73
C GLU A 1010 37.95 14.40 -35.75
N ASP A 1011 37.02 15.23 -36.24
CA ASP A 1011 36.03 15.94 -35.43
C ASP A 1011 35.22 14.96 -34.57
N ALA A 1012 34.61 13.93 -35.18
CA ALA A 1012 33.79 12.94 -34.47
C ALA A 1012 34.58 12.14 -33.42
N LEU A 1013 35.84 11.79 -33.70
CA LEU A 1013 36.71 11.10 -32.74
C LEU A 1013 37.22 12.04 -31.64
N SER A 1014 37.33 13.34 -31.90
CA SER A 1014 37.66 14.33 -30.87
C SER A 1014 36.53 14.46 -29.84
N GLU A 1015 35.27 14.47 -30.29
CA GLU A 1015 34.09 14.41 -29.41
C GLU A 1015 34.01 13.08 -28.64
N ALA A 1016 34.29 11.94 -29.29
CA ALA A 1016 34.38 10.65 -28.61
C ALA A 1016 35.44 10.65 -27.50
N ASN A 1017 36.62 11.23 -27.75
CA ASN A 1017 37.73 11.36 -26.80
C ASN A 1017 37.40 12.34 -25.66
N ALA A 1018 36.70 13.43 -25.96
CA ALA A 1018 36.20 14.36 -24.96
C ALA A 1018 35.20 13.68 -24.01
N LEU A 1019 34.32 12.82 -24.53
CA LEU A 1019 33.36 12.06 -23.72
C LEU A 1019 34.02 10.93 -22.91
N ASN A 1020 34.98 10.20 -23.47
CA ASN A 1020 35.73 9.17 -22.76
C ASN A 1020 37.15 8.97 -23.32
N ASN A 1021 38.13 9.60 -22.67
CA ASN A 1021 39.54 9.50 -23.03
C ASN A 1021 40.22 8.17 -22.61
N ALA A 1022 39.47 7.27 -21.96
CA ALA A 1022 39.90 5.92 -21.60
C ALA A 1022 39.34 4.85 -22.56
N ASN A 1023 38.88 5.23 -23.76
CA ASN A 1023 38.60 4.28 -24.84
C ASN A 1023 39.83 4.15 -25.77
N ALA A 1024 40.49 2.99 -25.75
CA ALA A 1024 41.68 2.72 -26.56
C ALA A 1024 41.39 2.72 -28.08
N GLU A 1025 40.18 2.37 -28.51
CA GLU A 1025 39.80 2.35 -29.94
C GLU A 1025 39.77 3.76 -30.52
N VAL A 1026 39.27 4.75 -29.78
CA VAL A 1026 39.25 6.16 -30.19
C VAL A 1026 40.67 6.67 -30.46
N TRP A 1027 41.61 6.41 -29.54
CA TRP A 1027 43.03 6.72 -29.73
C TRP A 1027 43.65 5.97 -30.91
N GLY A 1028 43.23 4.73 -31.15
CA GLY A 1028 43.68 3.92 -32.29
C GLY A 1028 43.25 4.52 -33.64
N TYR A 1029 41.99 4.94 -33.77
CA TYR A 1029 41.50 5.60 -34.99
C TYR A 1029 42.09 7.01 -35.18
N LEU A 1030 42.29 7.78 -34.11
CA LEU A 1030 43.03 9.06 -34.18
C LEU A 1030 44.47 8.85 -34.65
N ALA A 1031 45.16 7.80 -34.20
CA ALA A 1031 46.50 7.45 -34.69
C ALA A 1031 46.49 7.09 -36.18
N LEU A 1032 45.48 6.36 -36.67
CA LEU A 1032 45.33 6.03 -38.10
C LEU A 1032 45.11 7.28 -38.96
N ILE A 1033 44.25 8.21 -38.54
CA ILE A 1033 44.03 9.50 -39.24
C ILE A 1033 45.32 10.32 -39.27
N CYS A 1034 46.04 10.40 -38.15
CA CYS A 1034 47.32 11.11 -38.09
C CYS A 1034 48.37 10.50 -39.04
N LEU A 1035 48.44 9.17 -39.17
CA LEU A 1035 49.30 8.50 -40.16
C LEU A 1035 48.89 8.83 -41.60
N GLN A 1036 47.59 8.74 -41.92
CA GLN A 1036 47.08 9.01 -43.28
C GLN A 1036 47.24 10.48 -43.68
N GLY A 1037 47.16 11.41 -42.70
CA GLY A 1037 47.47 12.84 -42.87
C GLY A 1037 48.95 13.21 -42.73
N GLY A 1038 49.87 12.24 -42.58
CA GLY A 1038 51.32 12.49 -42.49
C GLY A 1038 51.83 13.11 -41.18
N ARG A 1039 50.99 13.26 -40.16
CA ARG A 1039 51.30 13.84 -38.84
C ARG A 1039 51.95 12.80 -37.92
N GLN A 1040 53.15 12.36 -38.29
CA GLN A 1040 53.81 11.20 -37.67
C GLN A 1040 54.10 11.36 -36.16
N LEU A 1041 54.39 12.58 -35.68
CA LEU A 1041 54.61 12.85 -34.26
C LEU A 1041 53.32 12.77 -33.41
N GLU A 1042 52.17 13.10 -33.99
CA GLU A 1042 50.86 13.00 -33.33
C GLU A 1042 50.38 11.54 -33.35
N ALA A 1043 50.57 10.83 -34.46
CA ALA A 1043 50.31 9.39 -34.55
C ALA A 1043 51.09 8.60 -33.49
N GLU A 1044 52.38 8.89 -33.29
CA GLU A 1044 53.18 8.28 -32.23
C GLU A 1044 52.66 8.57 -30.82
N GLN A 1045 52.07 9.75 -30.57
CA GLN A 1045 51.49 10.11 -29.28
C GLN A 1045 50.17 9.37 -29.06
N CYS A 1046 49.25 9.41 -30.03
CA CYS A 1046 47.98 8.68 -29.98
C CYS A 1046 48.20 7.18 -29.77
N TYR A 1047 49.14 6.56 -30.50
CA TYR A 1047 49.50 5.15 -30.32
C TYR A 1047 50.06 4.85 -28.91
N LYS A 1048 50.87 5.74 -28.33
CA LYS A 1048 51.36 5.61 -26.94
C LYS A 1048 50.22 5.73 -25.92
N TYR A 1049 49.13 6.44 -26.22
CA TYR A 1049 47.92 6.43 -25.39
C TYR A 1049 47.09 5.14 -25.59
N THR A 1050 46.91 4.65 -26.84
CA THR A 1050 46.26 3.35 -27.13
C THR A 1050 46.88 2.17 -26.39
N VAL A 1051 48.19 2.19 -26.13
CA VAL A 1051 48.92 1.11 -25.42
C VAL A 1051 49.00 1.34 -23.89
N LYS A 1052 48.63 2.53 -23.42
CA LYS A 1052 48.68 2.92 -21.99
C LYS A 1052 47.33 2.72 -21.28
N VAL A 1053 46.23 2.83 -22.04
CA VAL A 1053 44.84 2.64 -21.63
C VAL A 1053 44.51 1.15 -21.62
#